data_AF-A0A6L3ZF74-F1
#
_entry.id   AF-A0A6L3ZF74-F1
#
_cell.length_a   1.000
_cell.length_b   1.000
_cell.length_c   1.000
_cell.angle_alpha   90.00
_cell.angle_beta   90.00
_cell.angle_gamma   90.00
#
_symmetry.space_group_name_H-M   'P 1'
#
loop_
_entity.id
_entity.type
_entity.pdbx_description
1 polymer ?
#
loop_
_entity_poly.entity_id
_entity_poly.type
_entity_poly.pdbx_seq_one_letter_code
_entity_poly.pdbx_strand_id
1 'polypeptide(L)'
;MKSRAKIRFWLAQAFVWSISIGAFGQSIYESSTSCGGLDAGPEPESETETKWEPSGMTCTYSSTSYVNYYSDQDNWIPTSTTADKEIHVNFIIYQNAGNSPAVNWQNTPAHLARLNQIAQWTDEFYDLWSNAPSDPIDGIPDLEDRKIRVVLDEILFVQTSNAYNVTQATAVARQQYAEEMHNRVNIHIFPMNVVTNAWGYASSTSLNIVTSDDPHNTGYGCIPTSTNDNCPVSEAVFGSQNYRDWSLAHHLKHELGHIIGLCHVNPIQNNCTESLNTNNPDFLSDIFDAPWCSPSPCYPGIVGDPFLSDNDGITNNIMASNAQHYMSPMQAGRSHRAISLNNVSKATTGYSETPLVVSTSETWDFRMKVYSDIVINPGVILTIKCRLTMVQQARIIVKPGGQLYIEGGIITADDGPSNGTWGGVYLEGDNNTAQSLNTQGTLRVLNGAIEHARDAVTTIGIDQSGNWQWGTQGGIVLLNGAEFRNNRRDIQYLPHKFSNDNNYGYYSNLVNSTFRKTDDYRHDAMISAVSMYECIGIDFEGCEFLNENTGDYINYAQAIFAQNSIFSINEGGLPFQRSKVEGFAEGIRSENYSLESLSDDIVNVKNTDFKNNLHGVYVSGLVAGVHIVDNHIDVPNSYIAFPGGQPPVAQTARYGVYVDQCGKFDVRQNSFKATVESGTELSVGLIVANSGPVVNRVYANEFDNFDYGIQAIGDNMNGADNSKPGLYFQCNHFGYTNQWGTTYGEDVDIHVDAVVLTQNTGVSMLQGYDQSTVATLPHNTFDNVYSGSTQISNLSKSFVIYSYEASTPLVDPTYVTIDVIKNITNNTVGYDPTTYCGDEPESESYDLPTLGNEITSMESQLSSNNSLRTQFINGGNTAALEAEVLFADDQQEYQDLYISLMDASPYVEDYLLMELLEKPDFPELALRNVFVANPHGARNPEIWEALVNRDPALSQQTLDDIENETQTISAFDVLQAEISYTIGSLDQAKDDYISGCLASIETEKSNLLSFLSSESMPSYQYLLAEIHLAEGELTNAQSVLNNIPVNYSLNSYETSIYNSTVAFYDVIIAAKENGTPMHSLSAASLTALEDVYNSGTGASVQKAKALLHLNGVNTDYIEPVMTGAGSFKMSAESANINSDRPLVPSVSAEVYPNPSNGVVTLEWNPIDLMTAESVTVEVVSITGQIVHTEVIKDVSRSFSVIDLNEQPAGVYVIKMRNDETTLYSGNIILQ
;
A
#
# COMPACT_ATOMS: atom_id res chain seq x y z
N MET A 1 -13.26 29.06 3.75
CA MET A 1 -14.40 28.58 2.93
C MET A 1 -15.04 29.66 2.05
N LYS A 2 -14.65 29.75 0.77
CA LYS A 2 -15.42 30.36 -0.35
C LYS A 2 -14.61 30.22 -1.65
N SER A 3 -14.77 29.09 -2.37
CA SER A 3 -14.55 29.02 -3.83
C SER A 3 -14.88 27.66 -4.49
N ARG A 4 -15.16 26.57 -3.77
CA ARG A 4 -15.51 25.27 -4.39
C ARG A 4 -17.02 25.06 -4.60
N ALA A 5 -17.68 25.98 -5.29
CA ALA A 5 -19.07 25.78 -5.71
C ALA A 5 -19.34 26.43 -7.07
N LYS A 6 -19.02 25.69 -8.14
CA LYS A 6 -19.70 25.70 -9.46
C LYS A 6 -18.93 24.83 -10.45
N ILE A 7 -19.35 23.57 -10.58
CA ILE A 7 -19.59 22.82 -11.83
C ILE A 7 -20.28 21.52 -11.36
N ARG A 8 -21.60 21.58 -11.18
CA ARG A 8 -22.47 20.40 -11.05
C ARG A 8 -23.83 20.80 -11.63
N PHE A 9 -24.06 20.46 -12.90
CA PHE A 9 -25.39 20.33 -13.51
C PHE A 9 -25.20 19.70 -14.90
N TRP A 10 -25.57 18.42 -15.07
CA TRP A 10 -26.70 17.99 -15.89
C TRP A 10 -26.96 16.47 -15.80
N LEU A 11 -28.19 16.19 -15.32
CA LEU A 11 -29.16 15.13 -15.61
C LEU A 11 -28.95 13.64 -15.28
N ALA A 12 -30.02 13.16 -14.64
CA ALA A 12 -30.39 11.80 -14.28
C ALA A 12 -31.36 11.15 -15.30
N GLN A 13 -31.49 9.83 -15.12
CA GLN A 13 -32.53 8.88 -15.58
C GLN A 13 -32.31 8.17 -16.93
N ALA A 14 -32.05 6.85 -16.85
CA ALA A 14 -33.09 5.83 -17.01
C ALA A 14 -32.57 4.41 -16.69
N PHE A 15 -33.13 3.78 -15.65
CA PHE A 15 -33.03 2.34 -15.40
C PHE A 15 -34.43 1.74 -15.58
N VAL A 16 -34.60 0.82 -16.53
CA VAL A 16 -35.70 -0.13 -16.56
C VAL A 16 -35.13 -1.47 -16.98
N TRP A 17 -35.16 -2.43 -16.04
CA TRP A 17 -34.84 -3.83 -16.27
C TRP A 17 -35.94 -4.50 -17.10
N SER A 18 -35.55 -5.29 -18.09
CA SER A 18 -36.43 -6.27 -18.73
C SER A 18 -35.76 -7.63 -18.82
N ILE A 19 -36.31 -8.56 -18.04
CA ILE A 19 -36.09 -10.01 -18.09
C ILE A 19 -36.46 -10.53 -19.47
N SER A 20 -35.59 -11.31 -20.11
CA SER A 20 -36.02 -12.22 -21.19
C SER A 20 -35.33 -13.58 -21.09
N ILE A 21 -36.18 -14.58 -21.26
CA ILE A 21 -36.00 -16.01 -21.03
C ILE A 21 -35.24 -16.62 -22.22
N GLY A 22 -34.28 -17.50 -21.91
CA GLY A 22 -33.53 -18.25 -22.91
C GLY A 22 -34.41 -19.16 -23.78
N ALA A 23 -34.15 -19.12 -25.08
CA ALA A 23 -34.59 -20.12 -26.03
C ALA A 23 -33.36 -20.67 -26.78
N PHE A 24 -32.96 -21.89 -26.42
CA PHE A 24 -31.98 -22.66 -27.15
C PHE A 24 -32.59 -23.22 -28.44
N GLY A 25 -31.80 -23.17 -29.51
CA GLY A 25 -31.81 -24.19 -30.56
C GLY A 25 -32.58 -23.84 -31.82
N GLN A 26 -31.95 -23.11 -32.74
CA GLN A 26 -32.16 -23.33 -34.16
C GLN A 26 -30.83 -23.24 -34.93
N SER A 27 -30.59 -24.28 -35.71
CA SER A 27 -29.52 -24.41 -36.68
C SER A 27 -29.59 -23.30 -37.71
N ILE A 28 -28.51 -22.54 -37.89
CA ILE A 28 -28.39 -21.59 -38.99
C ILE A 28 -27.48 -22.22 -40.05
N TYR A 29 -28.11 -22.70 -41.13
CA TYR A 29 -27.47 -22.76 -42.44
C TYR A 29 -27.58 -21.35 -43.00
N GLU A 30 -26.47 -20.61 -43.04
CA GLU A 30 -26.41 -19.35 -43.77
C GLU A 30 -25.52 -19.52 -45.00
N SER A 31 -26.18 -19.67 -46.14
CA SER A 31 -25.66 -19.25 -47.42
C SER A 31 -25.84 -17.73 -47.53
N SER A 32 -24.82 -16.96 -47.16
CA SER A 32 -24.73 -15.54 -47.50
C SER A 32 -23.34 -15.28 -48.10
N THR A 33 -23.32 -15.24 -49.43
CA THR A 33 -22.26 -14.65 -50.22
C THR A 33 -22.26 -13.14 -49.98
N SER A 34 -21.39 -12.64 -49.10
CA SER A 34 -20.89 -11.28 -49.22
C SER A 34 -19.42 -11.24 -48.82
N CYS A 35 -18.61 -10.86 -49.78
CA CYS A 35 -17.25 -10.44 -49.55
C CYS A 35 -17.19 -9.04 -50.21
N GLY A 36 -16.71 -8.05 -49.48
CA GLY A 36 -16.51 -6.68 -49.97
C GLY A 36 -17.63 -5.69 -49.66
N GLY A 37 -17.29 -4.70 -48.82
CA GLY A 37 -17.76 -3.32 -48.86
C GLY A 37 -19.25 -3.04 -49.04
N LEU A 38 -19.91 -2.82 -47.89
CA LEU A 38 -21.07 -1.96 -47.58
C LEU A 38 -22.14 -2.71 -46.77
N ASP A 39 -22.49 -2.12 -45.62
CA ASP A 39 -23.64 -2.38 -44.74
C ASP A 39 -23.66 -3.58 -43.78
N ALA A 40 -22.57 -4.33 -43.61
CA ALA A 40 -22.40 -5.16 -42.41
C ALA A 40 -21.36 -4.49 -41.50
N GLY A 41 -21.83 -3.82 -40.44
CA GLY A 41 -20.97 -3.64 -39.27
C GLY A 41 -20.38 -5.01 -38.89
N PRO A 42 -19.14 -5.07 -38.38
CA PRO A 42 -18.58 -6.35 -37.98
C PRO A 42 -19.58 -7.07 -37.07
N GLU A 43 -20.01 -8.27 -37.45
CA GLU A 43 -20.93 -9.04 -36.62
C GLU A 43 -20.34 -9.20 -35.21
N PRO A 44 -21.19 -9.17 -34.16
CA PRO A 44 -20.75 -9.44 -32.80
C PRO A 44 -20.12 -10.83 -32.75
N GLU A 45 -18.98 -10.89 -32.06
CA GLU A 45 -18.14 -12.08 -31.94
C GLU A 45 -18.98 -13.30 -31.52
N SER A 46 -18.92 -14.37 -32.33
CA SER A 46 -19.31 -15.72 -31.90
C SER A 46 -18.06 -16.55 -31.63
N GLU A 47 -17.18 -16.02 -30.78
CA GLU A 47 -16.11 -16.82 -30.18
C GLU A 47 -16.40 -16.96 -28.68
N THR A 48 -16.23 -18.17 -28.18
CA THR A 48 -16.64 -18.63 -26.86
C THR A 48 -15.83 -18.04 -25.69
N GLU A 49 -15.06 -16.99 -25.92
CA GLU A 49 -14.39 -16.20 -24.89
C GLU A 49 -15.15 -14.89 -24.69
N THR A 50 -15.94 -14.81 -23.62
CA THR A 50 -16.53 -13.55 -23.18
C THR A 50 -15.40 -12.65 -22.67
N LYS A 51 -14.76 -11.89 -23.57
CA LYS A 51 -13.85 -10.81 -23.18
C LYS A 51 -14.67 -9.74 -22.45
N TRP A 52 -14.10 -9.24 -21.36
CA TRP A 52 -14.74 -8.18 -20.58
C TRP A 52 -14.76 -6.88 -21.39
N GLU A 53 -15.86 -6.13 -21.31
CA GLU A 53 -16.02 -4.83 -21.95
C GLU A 53 -16.66 -3.83 -20.98
N PRO A 54 -16.22 -2.55 -20.98
CA PRO A 54 -16.83 -1.49 -20.21
C PRO A 54 -18.34 -1.34 -20.46
N SER A 55 -19.09 -1.09 -19.39
CA SER A 55 -20.51 -0.77 -19.50
C SER A 55 -20.72 0.54 -20.26
N GLY A 56 -21.29 0.45 -21.47
CA GLY A 56 -21.59 1.60 -22.32
C GLY A 56 -20.64 1.83 -23.49
N MET A 57 -19.76 0.87 -23.80
CA MET A 57 -19.01 0.88 -25.06
C MET A 57 -19.97 0.98 -26.26
N THR A 58 -19.68 1.89 -27.19
CA THR A 58 -20.49 2.10 -28.39
C THR A 58 -19.62 2.23 -29.63
N CYS A 59 -19.73 1.22 -30.51
CA CYS A 59 -19.01 1.18 -31.78
C CYS A 59 -19.98 1.47 -32.93
N THR A 60 -20.19 2.75 -33.26
CA THR A 60 -21.20 3.19 -34.24
C THR A 60 -20.67 3.42 -35.65
N TYR A 61 -19.35 3.53 -35.86
CA TYR A 61 -18.73 3.75 -37.18
C TYR A 61 -19.37 4.92 -37.95
N SER A 62 -19.72 6.00 -37.25
CA SER A 62 -20.54 7.10 -37.75
C SER A 62 -19.93 8.48 -37.47
N SER A 63 -18.84 8.53 -36.69
CA SER A 63 -18.11 9.76 -36.43
C SER A 63 -17.63 10.42 -37.72
N THR A 64 -17.56 11.76 -37.70
CA THR A 64 -17.02 12.53 -38.83
C THR A 64 -15.59 12.12 -39.16
N SER A 65 -14.78 11.80 -38.16
CA SER A 65 -13.42 11.28 -38.33
C SER A 65 -13.42 9.96 -39.10
N TYR A 66 -14.29 9.01 -38.73
CA TYR A 66 -14.41 7.75 -39.47
C TYR A 66 -14.83 7.97 -40.92
N VAL A 67 -15.99 8.61 -41.14
CA VAL A 67 -16.61 8.75 -42.47
C VAL A 67 -15.75 9.54 -43.46
N ASN A 68 -15.01 10.54 -42.99
CA ASN A 68 -14.23 11.41 -43.86
C ASN A 68 -12.77 11.00 -44.02
N TYR A 69 -12.23 10.19 -43.10
CA TYR A 69 -10.80 9.86 -43.10
C TYR A 69 -10.58 8.34 -43.02
N TYR A 70 -10.95 7.71 -41.89
CA TYR A 70 -10.57 6.31 -41.64
C TYR A 70 -11.33 5.31 -42.51
N SER A 71 -12.52 5.65 -43.02
CA SER A 71 -13.25 4.80 -43.96
C SER A 71 -12.78 4.94 -45.41
N ASP A 72 -11.93 5.91 -45.74
CA ASP A 72 -11.45 6.13 -47.11
C ASP A 72 -10.09 5.44 -47.30
N GLN A 73 -10.02 4.50 -48.26
CA GLN A 73 -8.83 3.69 -48.53
C GLN A 73 -7.60 4.53 -48.95
N ASP A 74 -7.81 5.70 -49.54
CA ASP A 74 -6.72 6.54 -50.06
C ASP A 74 -5.85 7.10 -48.93
N ASN A 75 -6.42 7.29 -47.74
CA ASN A 75 -5.69 7.75 -46.55
C ASN A 75 -4.80 6.67 -45.93
N TRP A 76 -4.86 5.44 -46.44
CA TRP A 76 -4.10 4.30 -45.92
C TRP A 76 -3.02 3.80 -46.88
N ILE A 77 -2.87 4.44 -48.05
CA ILE A 77 -1.82 4.07 -49.02
C ILE A 77 -0.46 4.15 -48.31
N PRO A 78 0.32 3.06 -48.29
CA PRO A 78 1.54 3.00 -47.50
C PRO A 78 2.61 3.96 -48.05
N THR A 79 3.40 4.52 -47.14
CA THR A 79 4.56 5.37 -47.42
C THR A 79 5.81 4.72 -46.82
N SER A 80 6.98 5.34 -47.02
CA SER A 80 8.22 4.92 -46.35
C SER A 80 8.17 5.00 -44.81
N THR A 81 7.18 5.69 -44.26
CA THR A 81 6.97 5.82 -42.80
C THR A 81 5.88 4.88 -42.26
N THR A 82 5.18 4.16 -43.13
CA THR A 82 4.20 3.16 -42.72
C THR A 82 4.92 1.94 -42.16
N ALA A 83 4.41 1.40 -41.03
CA ALA A 83 4.96 0.20 -40.41
C ALA A 83 4.96 -0.97 -41.40
N ASP A 84 6.03 -1.77 -41.39
CA ASP A 84 6.01 -3.10 -41.98
C ASP A 84 5.05 -3.97 -41.15
N LYS A 85 3.98 -4.45 -41.78
CA LYS A 85 2.93 -5.24 -41.11
C LYS A 85 3.08 -6.71 -41.47
N GLU A 86 3.42 -7.54 -40.48
CA GLU A 86 3.63 -8.97 -40.62
C GLU A 86 2.34 -9.72 -40.27
N ILE A 87 1.74 -10.40 -41.24
CA ILE A 87 0.56 -11.25 -41.06
C ILE A 87 1.03 -12.66 -40.74
N HIS A 88 0.73 -13.12 -39.52
CA HIS A 88 1.12 -14.44 -39.06
C HIS A 88 0.12 -15.51 -39.52
N VAL A 89 0.64 -16.54 -40.16
CA VAL A 89 -0.13 -17.62 -40.76
C VAL A 89 0.33 -18.98 -40.23
N ASN A 90 -0.61 -19.91 -40.14
CA ASN A 90 -0.33 -21.31 -39.86
C ASN A 90 -0.74 -22.17 -41.04
N PHE A 91 0.03 -23.22 -41.32
CA PHE A 91 -0.39 -24.27 -42.24
C PHE A 91 -0.98 -25.44 -41.44
N ILE A 92 -2.30 -25.64 -41.56
CA ILE A 92 -3.03 -26.75 -40.94
C ILE A 92 -3.19 -27.86 -41.97
N ILE A 93 -2.33 -28.87 -41.86
CA ILE A 93 -2.21 -29.97 -42.81
C ILE A 93 -3.11 -31.14 -42.38
N TYR A 94 -4.16 -31.42 -43.16
CA TYR A 94 -5.04 -32.55 -42.87
C TYR A 94 -4.53 -33.85 -43.48
N GLN A 95 -4.50 -34.89 -42.66
CA GLN A 95 -4.12 -36.23 -43.06
C GLN A 95 -5.32 -37.15 -42.88
N ASN A 96 -5.83 -37.72 -43.98
CA ASN A 96 -6.91 -38.70 -43.90
C ASN A 96 -6.35 -40.04 -43.42
N ALA A 97 -6.76 -40.47 -42.22
CA ALA A 97 -6.32 -41.72 -41.59
C ALA A 97 -6.71 -42.99 -42.37
N GLY A 98 -7.73 -42.91 -43.23
CA GLY A 98 -8.19 -44.02 -44.08
C GLY A 98 -7.49 -44.14 -45.43
N ASN A 99 -6.66 -43.16 -45.80
CA ASN A 99 -5.96 -43.12 -47.08
C ASN A 99 -4.52 -43.64 -46.99
N SER A 100 -3.94 -44.06 -48.12
CA SER A 100 -2.51 -44.38 -48.22
C SER A 100 -1.66 -43.16 -47.81
N PRO A 101 -0.49 -43.31 -47.15
CA PRO A 101 0.44 -42.21 -46.92
C PRO A 101 0.81 -41.44 -48.20
N ALA A 102 0.66 -42.08 -49.36
CA ALA A 102 0.91 -41.54 -50.70
C ALA A 102 -0.17 -40.56 -51.25
N VAL A 103 -1.01 -39.97 -50.40
CA VAL A 103 -1.94 -38.89 -50.79
C VAL A 103 -2.01 -37.77 -49.75
N ASN A 104 -1.36 -37.94 -48.60
CA ASN A 104 -1.33 -36.96 -47.52
C ASN A 104 0.03 -36.29 -47.47
N TRP A 105 0.08 -34.97 -47.30
CA TRP A 105 1.29 -34.30 -46.85
C TRP A 105 1.80 -34.98 -45.57
N GLN A 106 3.10 -35.28 -45.47
CA GLN A 106 3.71 -36.02 -44.37
C GLN A 106 4.55 -35.08 -43.51
N ASN A 107 4.60 -35.33 -42.20
CA ASN A 107 5.54 -34.65 -41.30
C ASN A 107 6.95 -35.23 -41.47
N THR A 108 7.60 -34.90 -42.59
CA THR A 108 8.96 -35.31 -42.96
C THR A 108 9.79 -34.09 -43.32
N PRO A 109 11.12 -34.10 -43.12
CA PRO A 109 11.98 -32.96 -43.46
C PRO A 109 11.81 -32.47 -44.90
N ALA A 110 11.60 -33.38 -45.85
CA ALA A 110 11.42 -33.03 -47.27
C ALA A 110 10.11 -32.29 -47.53
N HIS A 111 9.01 -32.68 -46.87
CA HIS A 111 7.72 -32.01 -47.02
C HIS A 111 7.69 -30.69 -46.26
N LEU A 112 8.26 -30.64 -45.04
CA LEU A 112 8.40 -29.40 -44.28
C LEU A 112 9.21 -28.35 -45.06
N ALA A 113 10.32 -28.74 -45.70
CA ALA A 113 11.11 -27.83 -46.53
C ALA A 113 10.30 -27.24 -47.70
N ARG A 114 9.44 -28.06 -48.33
CA ARG A 114 8.56 -27.61 -49.41
C ARG A 114 7.47 -26.67 -48.92
N LEU A 115 6.82 -26.98 -47.81
CA LEU A 115 5.80 -26.12 -47.20
C LEU A 115 6.39 -24.76 -46.76
N ASN A 116 7.59 -24.76 -46.17
CA ASN A 116 8.31 -23.52 -45.87
C ASN A 116 8.61 -22.72 -47.14
N GLN A 117 9.05 -23.39 -48.22
CA GLN A 117 9.29 -22.72 -49.50
C GLN A 117 8.01 -22.13 -50.11
N ILE A 118 6.87 -22.82 -49.97
CA ILE A 118 5.56 -22.32 -50.41
C ILE A 118 5.20 -21.04 -49.64
N ALA A 119 5.33 -21.04 -48.31
CA ALA A 119 5.08 -19.86 -47.51
C ALA A 119 6.02 -18.69 -47.86
N GLN A 120 7.31 -18.97 -48.07
CA GLN A 120 8.27 -17.97 -48.52
C GLN A 120 7.85 -17.35 -49.86
N TRP A 121 7.44 -18.16 -50.84
CA TRP A 121 6.93 -17.62 -52.10
C TRP A 121 5.65 -16.82 -51.92
N THR A 122 4.77 -17.23 -51.01
CA THR A 122 3.56 -16.46 -50.68
C THR A 122 3.91 -15.06 -50.17
N ASP A 123 4.91 -14.94 -49.29
CA ASP A 123 5.43 -13.66 -48.78
C ASP A 123 6.10 -12.81 -49.88
N GLU A 124 6.94 -13.43 -50.72
CA GLU A 124 7.65 -12.76 -51.83
C GLU A 124 6.70 -12.02 -52.79
N PHE A 125 5.45 -12.45 -52.93
CA PHE A 125 4.44 -11.76 -53.73
C PHE A 125 4.01 -10.40 -53.16
N TYR A 126 4.09 -10.21 -51.84
CA TYR A 126 3.75 -8.96 -51.16
C TYR A 126 4.98 -8.08 -50.89
N ASP A 127 6.17 -8.68 -50.72
CA ASP A 127 7.43 -7.99 -50.41
C ASP A 127 8.29 -7.65 -51.64
N LEU A 128 8.56 -8.64 -52.50
CA LEU A 128 9.72 -8.59 -53.41
C LEU A 128 9.37 -8.47 -54.89
N TRP A 129 8.16 -8.85 -55.31
CA TRP A 129 7.76 -8.89 -56.74
C TRP A 129 6.87 -7.72 -57.15
N SER A 130 7.36 -6.52 -56.88
CA SER A 130 6.89 -5.26 -57.46
C SER A 130 7.01 -5.27 -59.00
N ASN A 131 6.08 -5.91 -59.69
CA ASN A 131 5.94 -5.68 -61.12
C ASN A 131 4.96 -4.55 -61.32
N ALA A 132 5.41 -3.53 -62.07
CA ALA A 132 4.55 -2.46 -62.55
C ALA A 132 3.25 -3.05 -63.13
N PRO A 133 2.13 -2.31 -63.06
CA PRO A 133 0.90 -2.73 -63.70
C PRO A 133 1.18 -3.11 -65.16
N SER A 134 0.58 -4.20 -65.63
CA SER A 134 0.67 -4.61 -67.04
C SER A 134 0.21 -3.50 -67.98
N ASP A 135 -0.83 -2.78 -67.55
CA ASP A 135 -1.38 -1.62 -68.22
C ASP A 135 -1.29 -0.40 -67.28
N PRO A 136 -0.17 0.36 -67.28
CA PRO A 136 0.01 1.51 -66.40
C PRO A 136 -0.96 2.65 -66.74
N ILE A 137 -1.50 3.28 -65.70
CA ILE A 137 -2.33 4.49 -65.80
C ILE A 137 -1.44 5.71 -65.57
N ASP A 138 -1.46 6.65 -66.52
CA ASP A 138 -0.67 7.89 -66.44
C ASP A 138 -0.96 8.66 -65.14
N GLY A 139 0.09 8.95 -64.37
CA GLY A 139 0.00 9.72 -63.12
C GLY A 139 -0.18 8.88 -61.85
N ILE A 140 -0.32 7.57 -61.96
CA ILE A 140 -0.42 6.66 -60.81
C ILE A 140 0.93 5.93 -60.64
N PRO A 141 1.77 6.29 -59.66
CA PRO A 141 3.03 5.62 -59.42
C PRO A 141 2.81 4.24 -58.80
N ASP A 142 3.61 3.25 -59.21
CA ASP A 142 3.69 1.98 -58.49
C ASP A 142 4.36 2.18 -57.12
N LEU A 143 3.98 1.38 -56.13
CA LEU A 143 4.58 1.41 -54.80
C LEU A 143 5.91 0.65 -54.83
N GLU A 144 6.97 1.25 -54.29
CA GLU A 144 8.26 0.54 -54.13
C GLU A 144 8.11 -0.63 -53.15
N ASP A 145 7.32 -0.44 -52.10
CA ASP A 145 7.03 -1.43 -51.06
C ASP A 145 5.57 -1.29 -50.61
N ARG A 146 4.87 -2.42 -50.50
CA ARG A 146 3.46 -2.47 -50.08
C ARG A 146 3.31 -2.59 -48.57
N LYS A 147 4.41 -2.72 -47.80
CA LYS A 147 4.43 -2.74 -46.33
C LYS A 147 3.58 -3.85 -45.69
N ILE A 148 3.38 -4.93 -46.42
CA ILE A 148 2.71 -6.16 -45.98
C ILE A 148 3.69 -7.32 -46.14
N ARG A 149 3.81 -8.16 -45.11
CA ARG A 149 4.64 -9.37 -45.08
C ARG A 149 3.80 -10.53 -44.56
N VAL A 150 4.15 -11.75 -44.94
CA VAL A 150 3.49 -12.99 -44.53
C VAL A 150 4.49 -13.87 -43.80
N VAL A 151 4.23 -14.17 -42.53
CA VAL A 151 5.11 -14.95 -41.67
C VAL A 151 4.46 -16.28 -41.36
N LEU A 152 5.13 -17.39 -41.70
CA LEU A 152 4.70 -18.74 -41.31
C LEU A 152 5.19 -19.03 -39.90
N ASP A 153 4.26 -19.15 -38.95
CA ASP A 153 4.57 -19.47 -37.56
C ASP A 153 4.67 -20.99 -37.38
N GLU A 154 3.61 -21.73 -37.73
CA GLU A 154 3.53 -23.17 -37.47
C GLU A 154 3.05 -24.00 -38.68
N ILE A 155 3.52 -25.25 -38.74
CA ILE A 155 3.00 -26.29 -39.65
C ILE A 155 2.41 -27.42 -38.80
N LEU A 156 1.09 -27.44 -38.68
CA LEU A 156 0.35 -28.31 -37.77
C LEU A 156 -0.29 -29.46 -38.55
N PHE A 157 -0.01 -30.71 -38.16
CA PHE A 157 -0.57 -31.90 -38.81
C PHE A 157 -1.76 -32.45 -38.03
N VAL A 158 -2.93 -32.54 -38.67
CA VAL A 158 -4.18 -33.01 -38.08
C VAL A 158 -4.55 -34.37 -38.68
N GLN A 159 -4.55 -35.41 -37.86
CA GLN A 159 -5.00 -36.74 -38.26
C GLN A 159 -6.50 -36.89 -38.01
N THR A 160 -7.29 -37.14 -39.05
CA THR A 160 -8.73 -37.32 -38.90
C THR A 160 -9.27 -38.36 -39.88
N SER A 161 -10.21 -39.19 -39.42
CA SER A 161 -10.96 -40.12 -40.27
C SER A 161 -12.11 -39.44 -41.03
N ASN A 162 -12.37 -38.15 -40.76
CA ASN A 162 -13.49 -37.37 -41.30
C ASN A 162 -13.04 -36.17 -42.14
N ALA A 163 -11.85 -36.24 -42.76
CA ALA A 163 -11.27 -35.14 -43.53
C ALA A 163 -12.18 -34.63 -44.68
N TYR A 164 -13.19 -35.39 -45.09
CA TYR A 164 -14.20 -35.02 -46.11
C TYR A 164 -15.23 -33.98 -45.62
N ASN A 165 -15.31 -33.74 -44.31
CA ASN A 165 -16.19 -32.73 -43.73
C ASN A 165 -15.33 -31.61 -43.11
N VAL A 166 -15.20 -30.49 -43.83
CA VAL A 166 -14.37 -29.34 -43.45
C VAL A 166 -14.72 -28.86 -42.05
N THR A 167 -16.00 -28.69 -41.71
CA THR A 167 -16.45 -28.22 -40.39
C THR A 167 -16.03 -29.14 -39.25
N GLN A 168 -16.15 -30.47 -39.43
CA GLN A 168 -15.71 -31.43 -38.42
C GLN A 168 -14.18 -31.49 -38.32
N ALA A 169 -13.48 -31.43 -39.46
CA ALA A 169 -12.03 -31.46 -39.48
C ALA A 169 -11.42 -30.21 -38.83
N THR A 170 -11.96 -29.01 -39.08
CA THR A 170 -11.53 -27.78 -38.42
C THR A 170 -11.88 -27.76 -36.93
N ALA A 171 -12.96 -28.41 -36.51
CA ALA A 171 -13.24 -28.64 -35.09
C ALA A 171 -12.19 -29.55 -34.43
N VAL A 172 -11.74 -30.61 -35.09
CA VAL A 172 -10.65 -31.47 -34.59
C VAL A 172 -9.34 -30.69 -34.46
N ALA A 173 -9.00 -29.87 -35.45
CA ALA A 173 -7.81 -29.02 -35.40
C ALA A 173 -7.86 -28.05 -34.22
N ARG A 174 -8.99 -27.34 -34.03
CA ARG A 174 -9.19 -26.43 -32.90
C ARG A 174 -9.13 -27.15 -31.55
N GLN A 175 -9.59 -28.39 -31.47
CA GLN A 175 -9.47 -29.18 -30.25
C GLN A 175 -8.01 -29.60 -29.97
N GLN A 176 -7.23 -29.84 -31.02
CA GLN A 176 -5.86 -30.36 -30.91
C GLN A 176 -4.81 -29.26 -30.73
N TYR A 177 -5.02 -28.10 -31.35
CA TYR A 177 -4.04 -27.01 -31.48
C TYR A 177 -4.68 -25.64 -31.19
N ALA A 178 -5.49 -25.55 -30.13
CA ALA A 178 -6.25 -24.33 -29.82
C ALA A 178 -5.34 -23.11 -29.64
N GLU A 179 -4.22 -23.29 -28.91
CA GLU A 179 -3.27 -22.22 -28.59
C GLU A 179 -2.48 -21.78 -29.82
N GLU A 180 -1.93 -22.73 -30.59
CA GLU A 180 -1.13 -22.43 -31.78
C GLU A 180 -1.96 -21.75 -32.89
N MET A 181 -3.25 -22.09 -32.98
CA MET A 181 -4.18 -21.51 -33.96
C MET A 181 -4.73 -20.14 -33.54
N HIS A 182 -4.59 -19.74 -32.26
CA HIS A 182 -5.17 -18.52 -31.73
C HIS A 182 -4.50 -17.28 -32.36
N ASN A 183 -5.31 -16.30 -32.79
CA ASN A 183 -4.84 -15.05 -33.41
C ASN A 183 -3.82 -15.28 -34.54
N ARG A 184 -4.10 -16.27 -35.41
CA ARG A 184 -3.38 -16.55 -36.66
C ARG A 184 -4.34 -16.67 -37.81
N VAL A 185 -3.87 -16.38 -39.02
CA VAL A 185 -4.56 -16.81 -40.23
C VAL A 185 -4.27 -18.30 -40.43
N ASN A 186 -5.28 -19.14 -40.19
CA ASN A 186 -5.15 -20.58 -40.28
C ASN A 186 -5.47 -21.07 -41.70
N ILE A 187 -4.44 -21.53 -42.40
CA ILE A 187 -4.52 -22.03 -43.77
C ILE A 187 -4.70 -23.55 -43.73
N HIS A 188 -5.94 -23.99 -43.89
CA HIS A 188 -6.36 -25.37 -43.89
C HIS A 188 -6.10 -26.03 -45.24
N ILE A 189 -5.12 -26.93 -45.30
CA ILE A 189 -4.70 -27.64 -46.51
C ILE A 189 -5.20 -29.08 -46.45
N PHE A 190 -6.22 -29.38 -47.25
CA PHE A 190 -6.82 -30.72 -47.36
C PHE A 190 -6.21 -31.54 -48.49
N PRO A 191 -6.19 -32.89 -48.36
CA PRO A 191 -5.86 -33.75 -49.49
C PRO A 191 -6.87 -33.57 -50.62
N MET A 192 -6.38 -33.36 -51.84
CA MET A 192 -7.18 -33.11 -53.05
C MET A 192 -8.25 -34.18 -53.34
N ASN A 193 -8.03 -35.44 -52.94
CA ASN A 193 -8.96 -36.55 -53.14
C ASN A 193 -10.08 -36.64 -52.09
N VAL A 194 -10.09 -35.73 -51.10
CA VAL A 194 -10.99 -35.77 -49.95
C VAL A 194 -12.04 -34.66 -49.99
N VAL A 195 -11.66 -33.45 -50.39
CA VAL A 195 -12.60 -32.34 -50.57
C VAL A 195 -12.59 -31.93 -52.05
N THR A 196 -13.51 -32.50 -52.83
CA THR A 196 -13.70 -32.10 -54.24
C THR A 196 -14.35 -30.73 -54.28
N ASN A 197 -13.70 -29.74 -54.89
CA ASN A 197 -14.12 -28.33 -55.01
C ASN A 197 -13.73 -27.38 -53.86
N ALA A 198 -12.66 -27.64 -53.10
CA ALA A 198 -12.07 -26.62 -52.22
C ALA A 198 -11.16 -25.68 -53.03
N TRP A 199 -11.76 -24.79 -53.83
CA TRP A 199 -11.08 -23.85 -54.74
C TRP A 199 -10.52 -22.59 -54.05
N GLY A 200 -10.17 -22.68 -52.76
CA GLY A 200 -9.93 -21.49 -51.94
C GLY A 200 -11.25 -20.93 -51.42
N TYR A 201 -11.42 -20.91 -50.10
CA TYR A 201 -12.44 -20.10 -49.45
C TYR A 201 -11.77 -19.30 -48.34
N ALA A 202 -11.73 -17.99 -48.51
CA ALA A 202 -11.28 -17.02 -47.55
C ALA A 202 -12.33 -15.89 -47.45
N SER A 203 -12.63 -15.46 -46.23
CA SER A 203 -13.49 -14.31 -45.96
C SER A 203 -12.78 -13.36 -45.03
N SER A 204 -12.89 -12.05 -45.25
CA SER A 204 -12.35 -11.02 -44.35
C SER A 204 -12.94 -11.07 -42.93
N THR A 205 -14.07 -11.78 -42.74
CA THR A 205 -14.69 -12.01 -41.44
C THR A 205 -14.11 -13.19 -40.67
N SER A 206 -13.37 -14.10 -41.32
CA SER A 206 -12.78 -15.29 -40.71
C SER A 206 -11.26 -15.33 -40.90
N LEU A 207 -10.49 -15.62 -39.86
CA LEU A 207 -9.04 -15.85 -39.96
C LEU A 207 -8.69 -17.25 -40.50
N ASN A 208 -9.43 -17.71 -41.50
CA ASN A 208 -9.28 -19.05 -42.06
C ASN A 208 -9.26 -19.01 -43.57
N ILE A 209 -8.33 -19.76 -44.15
CA ILE A 209 -8.26 -20.05 -45.59
C ILE A 209 -8.42 -21.55 -45.73
N VAL A 210 -9.33 -22.01 -46.60
CA VAL A 210 -9.50 -23.44 -46.89
C VAL A 210 -9.08 -23.72 -48.32
N THR A 211 -8.09 -24.59 -48.50
CA THR A 211 -7.60 -25.01 -49.81
C THR A 211 -7.34 -26.50 -49.84
N SER A 212 -7.03 -27.02 -51.03
CA SER A 212 -6.66 -28.42 -51.21
C SER A 212 -5.43 -28.57 -52.09
N ASP A 213 -4.56 -29.49 -51.71
CA ASP A 213 -3.36 -29.83 -52.45
C ASP A 213 -3.02 -31.32 -52.26
N ASP A 214 -2.07 -31.81 -53.02
CA ASP A 214 -1.51 -33.16 -52.93
C ASP A 214 0.03 -33.06 -52.89
N PRO A 215 0.72 -33.80 -52.02
CA PRO A 215 2.16 -33.66 -51.88
C PRO A 215 2.97 -34.24 -53.05
N HIS A 216 2.40 -34.93 -54.04
CA HIS A 216 3.21 -35.65 -55.04
C HIS A 216 3.60 -34.82 -56.27
N ASN A 217 4.88 -34.89 -56.68
CA ASN A 217 5.43 -34.20 -57.84
C ASN A 217 5.19 -34.92 -59.18
N THR A 218 4.35 -35.97 -59.19
CA THR A 218 3.97 -36.68 -60.42
C THR A 218 2.81 -35.93 -61.05
N GLY A 219 3.14 -35.14 -62.08
CA GLY A 219 2.31 -34.21 -62.83
C GLY A 219 0.80 -34.41 -62.75
N TYR A 220 0.09 -33.31 -62.50
CA TYR A 220 -1.33 -33.21 -62.69
C TYR A 220 -1.71 -33.71 -64.09
N GLY A 221 -2.68 -34.63 -64.16
CA GLY A 221 -3.33 -35.00 -65.41
C GLY A 221 -4.44 -34.04 -65.81
N CYS A 222 -4.45 -32.81 -65.28
CA CYS A 222 -5.44 -31.80 -65.61
C CYS A 222 -4.80 -30.79 -66.57
N ILE A 223 -5.33 -30.70 -67.78
CA ILE A 223 -4.96 -29.65 -68.73
C ILE A 223 -6.17 -28.73 -68.73
N PRO A 224 -6.06 -27.43 -68.40
CA PRO A 224 -7.19 -26.52 -68.39
C PRO A 224 -7.56 -26.16 -69.84
N THR A 225 -8.12 -27.11 -70.57
CA THR A 225 -8.70 -26.88 -71.90
C THR A 225 -10.21 -27.01 -71.80
N SER A 226 -10.86 -25.87 -71.57
CA SER A 226 -12.30 -25.62 -71.69
C SER A 226 -13.25 -26.20 -70.63
N THR A 227 -13.82 -25.28 -69.85
CA THR A 227 -15.19 -25.28 -69.30
C THR A 227 -15.69 -26.41 -68.38
N ASN A 228 -14.98 -27.52 -68.14
CA ASN A 228 -15.50 -28.59 -67.28
C ASN A 228 -14.47 -29.40 -66.47
N ASP A 229 -13.20 -28.99 -66.41
CA ASP A 229 -12.18 -29.76 -65.67
C ASP A 229 -11.84 -29.12 -64.31
N ASN A 230 -12.22 -29.84 -63.25
CA ASN A 230 -11.97 -29.51 -61.84
C ASN A 230 -10.48 -29.68 -61.49
N CYS A 231 -9.63 -28.68 -61.78
CA CYS A 231 -8.24 -28.67 -61.32
C CYS A 231 -7.96 -27.62 -60.23
N PRO A 232 -7.56 -28.02 -59.01
CA PRO A 232 -7.53 -27.13 -57.85
C PRO A 232 -6.34 -26.17 -57.76
N VAL A 233 -5.38 -26.19 -58.69
CA VAL A 233 -4.31 -25.19 -58.76
C VAL A 233 -3.83 -25.11 -60.22
N SER A 234 -3.80 -23.92 -60.82
CA SER A 234 -3.50 -23.78 -62.26
C SER A 234 -2.08 -24.20 -62.59
N GLU A 235 -1.91 -24.95 -63.68
CA GLU A 235 -0.59 -25.33 -64.22
C GLU A 235 0.18 -24.07 -64.63
N ALA A 236 1.18 -23.64 -63.84
CA ALA A 236 2.20 -22.72 -64.31
C ALA A 236 3.28 -23.52 -65.05
N VAL A 237 2.98 -23.93 -66.29
CA VAL A 237 4.02 -24.49 -67.18
C VAL A 237 4.78 -23.31 -67.79
N PHE A 238 5.94 -22.97 -67.22
CA PHE A 238 6.93 -22.10 -67.87
C PHE A 238 8.15 -22.94 -68.26
N GLY A 239 8.41 -23.08 -69.57
CA GLY A 239 9.67 -23.64 -70.06
C GLY A 239 9.99 -25.09 -69.65
N SER A 240 9.01 -26.01 -69.70
CA SER A 240 9.18 -27.47 -69.48
C SER A 240 9.55 -27.93 -68.06
N GLN A 241 9.37 -27.10 -67.03
CA GLN A 241 9.48 -27.51 -65.61
C GLN A 241 8.13 -27.37 -64.88
N ASN A 242 7.78 -28.37 -64.05
CA ASN A 242 6.58 -28.37 -63.21
C ASN A 242 6.85 -27.60 -61.91
N TYR A 243 6.22 -26.45 -61.71
CA TYR A 243 6.32 -25.65 -60.47
C TYR A 243 5.03 -25.71 -59.63
N ARG A 244 4.64 -26.92 -59.20
CA ARG A 244 3.42 -27.15 -58.40
C ARG A 244 3.37 -26.32 -57.13
N ASP A 245 4.42 -26.38 -56.33
CA ASP A 245 4.50 -25.71 -55.03
C ASP A 245 4.37 -24.17 -55.22
N TRP A 246 4.92 -23.63 -56.31
CA TRP A 246 4.75 -22.23 -56.69
C TRP A 246 3.30 -21.88 -57.04
N SER A 247 2.60 -22.78 -57.73
CA SER A 247 1.17 -22.60 -58.04
C SER A 247 0.31 -22.56 -56.77
N LEU A 248 0.62 -23.40 -55.77
CA LEU A 248 -0.06 -23.32 -54.47
C LEU A 248 0.23 -21.98 -53.78
N ALA A 249 1.49 -21.55 -53.74
CA ALA A 249 1.86 -20.24 -53.18
C ALA A 249 1.12 -19.09 -53.89
N HIS A 250 0.98 -19.19 -55.21
CA HIS A 250 0.25 -18.26 -56.06
C HIS A 250 -1.24 -18.23 -55.77
N HIS A 251 -1.86 -19.36 -55.45
CA HIS A 251 -3.25 -19.41 -55.02
C HIS A 251 -3.41 -18.82 -53.62
N LEU A 252 -2.51 -19.16 -52.69
CA LEU A 252 -2.56 -18.67 -51.31
C LEU A 252 -2.46 -17.14 -51.22
N LYS A 253 -1.65 -16.48 -52.06
CA LYS A 253 -1.62 -15.01 -52.08
C LYS A 253 -2.98 -14.40 -52.46
N HIS A 254 -3.72 -15.04 -53.36
CA HIS A 254 -5.02 -14.54 -53.81
C HIS A 254 -6.03 -14.62 -52.67
N GLU A 255 -6.06 -15.77 -51.99
CA GLU A 255 -6.91 -15.99 -50.83
C GLU A 255 -6.55 -15.07 -49.66
N LEU A 256 -5.26 -14.81 -49.44
CA LEU A 256 -4.81 -13.81 -48.47
C LEU A 256 -5.27 -12.40 -48.84
N GLY A 257 -5.35 -12.07 -50.14
CA GLY A 257 -5.96 -10.84 -50.65
C GLY A 257 -7.39 -10.63 -50.13
N HIS A 258 -8.20 -11.70 -50.04
CA HIS A 258 -9.53 -11.64 -49.44
C HIS A 258 -9.50 -11.40 -47.92
N ILE A 259 -8.54 -11.99 -47.20
CA ILE A 259 -8.37 -11.77 -45.75
C ILE A 259 -8.08 -10.29 -45.44
N ILE A 260 -7.27 -9.64 -46.28
CA ILE A 260 -6.95 -8.21 -46.17
C ILE A 260 -7.96 -7.30 -46.89
N GLY A 261 -9.15 -7.80 -47.22
CA GLY A 261 -10.30 -6.98 -47.63
C GLY A 261 -10.39 -6.63 -49.13
N LEU A 262 -9.67 -7.34 -49.99
CA LEU A 262 -9.78 -7.19 -51.44
C LEU A 262 -10.84 -8.12 -52.05
N CYS A 263 -11.47 -7.69 -53.14
CA CYS A 263 -12.34 -8.51 -53.98
C CYS A 263 -11.72 -8.81 -55.35
N HIS A 264 -12.37 -9.71 -56.09
CA HIS A 264 -11.99 -9.95 -57.48
C HIS A 264 -12.17 -8.67 -58.31
N VAL A 265 -11.14 -8.30 -59.07
CA VAL A 265 -11.19 -7.16 -60.01
C VAL A 265 -11.96 -7.46 -61.28
N ASN A 266 -12.53 -8.66 -61.42
CA ASN A 266 -13.37 -9.06 -62.55
C ASN A 266 -14.55 -9.92 -62.07
N PRO A 267 -15.71 -9.87 -62.73
CA PRO A 267 -16.90 -10.57 -62.28
C PRO A 267 -16.74 -12.08 -62.45
N ILE A 268 -16.77 -12.80 -61.34
CA ILE A 268 -16.86 -14.27 -61.28
C ILE A 268 -18.19 -14.60 -60.60
N GLN A 269 -18.98 -15.54 -61.16
CA GLN A 269 -20.30 -15.87 -60.63
C GLN A 269 -20.22 -16.31 -59.15
N ASN A 270 -20.97 -15.62 -58.27
CA ASN A 270 -21.21 -15.90 -56.85
C ASN A 270 -20.13 -15.50 -55.81
N ASN A 271 -19.13 -14.67 -56.15
CA ASN A 271 -18.06 -14.25 -55.21
C ASN A 271 -17.90 -12.71 -55.05
N CYS A 272 -17.08 -12.28 -54.07
CA CYS A 272 -16.55 -10.90 -53.90
C CYS A 272 -16.21 -10.29 -55.26
N THR A 273 -16.85 -9.22 -55.70
CA THR A 273 -16.46 -8.51 -56.94
C THR A 273 -16.33 -7.03 -56.63
N GLU A 274 -15.22 -6.43 -57.04
CA GLU A 274 -14.96 -5.00 -56.90
C GLU A 274 -16.01 -4.16 -57.62
N SER A 275 -16.38 -3.02 -57.04
CA SER A 275 -17.46 -2.19 -57.58
C SER A 275 -16.97 -1.30 -58.72
N LEU A 276 -17.70 -1.26 -59.85
CA LEU A 276 -17.54 -0.23 -60.89
C LEU A 276 -18.32 1.06 -60.60
N ASN A 277 -18.99 1.16 -59.45
CA ASN A 277 -19.70 2.39 -59.08
C ASN A 277 -18.68 3.43 -58.60
N THR A 278 -18.48 4.49 -59.39
CA THR A 278 -17.57 5.60 -59.04
C THR A 278 -17.97 6.37 -57.79
N ASN A 279 -19.19 6.18 -57.27
CA ASN A 279 -19.63 6.75 -55.99
C ASN A 279 -19.38 5.82 -54.80
N ASN A 280 -18.86 4.60 -55.03
CA ASN A 280 -18.44 3.74 -53.95
C ASN A 280 -17.17 4.34 -53.32
N PRO A 281 -17.09 4.53 -51.99
CA PRO A 281 -15.87 5.02 -51.33
C PRO A 281 -14.65 4.11 -51.58
N ASP A 282 -14.90 2.84 -51.90
CA ASP A 282 -13.88 1.84 -52.25
C ASP A 282 -13.77 1.63 -53.77
N PHE A 283 -14.09 2.64 -54.59
CA PHE A 283 -13.88 2.55 -56.02
C PHE A 283 -12.38 2.56 -56.38
N LEU A 284 -11.89 1.53 -57.06
CA LEU A 284 -10.48 1.40 -57.48
C LEU A 284 -10.26 2.13 -58.82
N SER A 285 -10.18 3.46 -58.76
CA SER A 285 -9.91 4.28 -59.96
C SER A 285 -8.54 3.96 -60.59
N ASP A 286 -7.59 3.50 -59.78
CA ASP A 286 -6.26 3.05 -60.19
C ASP A 286 -6.22 1.68 -60.90
N ILE A 287 -7.39 1.05 -61.08
CA ILE A 287 -7.57 -0.17 -61.87
C ILE A 287 -8.61 0.04 -62.98
N PHE A 288 -9.76 0.65 -62.66
CA PHE A 288 -10.92 0.66 -63.55
C PHE A 288 -11.03 1.89 -64.48
N ASP A 289 -10.32 2.98 -64.20
CA ASP A 289 -10.27 4.17 -65.07
C ASP A 289 -9.07 4.14 -66.05
N ALA A 290 -8.65 2.94 -66.43
CA ALA A 290 -7.49 2.75 -67.29
C ALA A 290 -7.75 3.13 -68.77
N PRO A 291 -6.72 3.55 -69.54
CA PRO A 291 -6.89 4.05 -70.91
C PRO A 291 -7.50 3.04 -71.91
N TRP A 292 -7.31 1.74 -71.67
CA TRP A 292 -7.88 0.66 -72.46
C TRP A 292 -9.39 0.47 -72.23
N CYS A 293 -9.94 1.08 -71.18
CA CYS A 293 -11.32 0.90 -70.77
C CYS A 293 -12.26 1.90 -71.46
N SER A 294 -13.06 1.43 -72.43
CA SER A 294 -14.03 2.26 -73.16
C SER A 294 -15.35 1.52 -73.41
N PRO A 295 -16.49 1.93 -72.81
CA PRO A 295 -16.64 3.07 -71.90
C PRO A 295 -16.06 2.79 -70.50
N SER A 296 -15.41 3.80 -69.90
CA SER A 296 -14.91 3.77 -68.51
C SER A 296 -16.03 4.06 -67.49
N PRO A 297 -16.04 3.42 -66.30
CA PRO A 297 -15.17 2.33 -65.85
C PRO A 297 -15.66 0.94 -66.28
N CYS A 298 -14.75 -0.02 -66.39
CA CYS A 298 -15.02 -1.39 -66.86
C CYS A 298 -14.01 -2.39 -66.26
N TYR A 299 -14.41 -3.66 -66.22
CA TYR A 299 -13.54 -4.72 -65.70
C TYR A 299 -12.45 -5.10 -66.70
N PRO A 300 -11.21 -5.37 -66.24
CA PRO A 300 -10.18 -5.96 -67.06
C PRO A 300 -10.54 -7.37 -67.53
N GLY A 301 -10.03 -7.73 -68.70
CA GLY A 301 -9.98 -9.09 -69.20
C GLY A 301 -9.03 -9.98 -68.39
N ILE A 302 -9.32 -11.29 -68.43
CA ILE A 302 -8.60 -12.32 -67.66
C ILE A 302 -8.02 -13.43 -68.53
N VAL A 303 -8.10 -13.31 -69.87
CA VAL A 303 -7.67 -14.36 -70.79
C VAL A 303 -6.59 -13.82 -71.71
N GLY A 304 -5.36 -14.27 -71.51
CA GLY A 304 -4.18 -13.93 -72.31
C GLY A 304 -2.96 -13.59 -71.45
N ASP A 305 -1.86 -13.22 -72.10
CA ASP A 305 -0.64 -12.75 -71.43
C ASP A 305 -0.75 -11.22 -71.23
N PRO A 306 -0.80 -10.74 -69.98
CA PRO A 306 -1.01 -9.32 -69.68
C PRO A 306 0.14 -8.42 -70.16
N PHE A 307 1.32 -8.98 -70.50
CA PHE A 307 2.46 -8.19 -70.98
C PHE A 307 2.67 -8.30 -72.49
N LEU A 308 1.73 -8.90 -73.22
CA LEU A 308 1.85 -9.10 -74.66
C LEU A 308 1.73 -7.78 -75.43
N SER A 309 0.88 -6.86 -74.97
CA SER A 309 0.71 -5.54 -75.57
C SER A 309 0.20 -4.52 -74.56
N ASP A 310 0.82 -3.34 -74.51
CA ASP A 310 0.34 -2.22 -73.70
C ASP A 310 -1.12 -1.88 -74.04
N ASN A 311 -1.94 -1.65 -73.01
CA ASN A 311 -3.36 -1.31 -73.10
C ASN A 311 -4.23 -2.37 -73.79
N ASP A 312 -3.93 -3.66 -73.59
CA ASP A 312 -4.78 -4.75 -74.08
C ASP A 312 -5.96 -5.07 -73.15
N GLY A 313 -5.94 -4.48 -71.95
CA GLY A 313 -6.97 -4.62 -70.94
C GLY A 313 -6.93 -5.97 -70.23
N ILE A 314 -5.82 -6.71 -70.29
CA ILE A 314 -5.58 -7.94 -69.55
C ILE A 314 -4.71 -7.61 -68.34
N THR A 315 -5.25 -7.83 -67.14
CA THR A 315 -4.57 -7.40 -65.92
C THR A 315 -3.65 -8.46 -65.32
N ASN A 316 -2.50 -8.02 -64.79
CA ASN A 316 -1.59 -8.82 -63.95
C ASN A 316 -1.92 -8.73 -62.44
N ASN A 317 -3.07 -8.16 -62.07
CA ASN A 317 -3.47 -7.91 -60.68
C ASN A 317 -3.63 -9.19 -59.85
N ILE A 318 -3.22 -9.18 -58.58
CA ILE A 318 -3.30 -10.34 -57.67
C ILE A 318 -4.73 -10.86 -57.45
N MET A 319 -5.76 -10.04 -57.67
CA MET A 319 -7.17 -10.42 -57.49
C MET A 319 -7.86 -10.81 -58.80
N ALA A 320 -7.14 -10.98 -59.90
CA ALA A 320 -7.69 -11.45 -61.17
C ALA A 320 -7.67 -12.98 -61.28
N SER A 321 -8.50 -13.54 -62.17
CA SER A 321 -8.52 -15.00 -62.42
C SER A 321 -7.24 -15.55 -63.03
N ASN A 322 -6.44 -14.69 -63.65
CA ASN A 322 -5.12 -14.97 -64.21
C ASN A 322 -4.05 -14.17 -63.45
N ALA A 323 -4.27 -14.01 -62.13
CA ALA A 323 -3.48 -13.17 -61.24
C ALA A 323 -1.98 -13.37 -61.46
N GLN A 324 -1.20 -12.30 -61.35
CA GLN A 324 0.25 -12.41 -61.25
C GLN A 324 0.70 -11.67 -60.00
N HIS A 325 1.36 -10.53 -60.08
CA HIS A 325 2.08 -9.98 -58.91
C HIS A 325 1.65 -8.56 -58.54
N TYR A 326 0.81 -7.90 -59.34
CA TYR A 326 0.52 -6.48 -59.12
C TYR A 326 -0.61 -6.27 -58.09
N MET A 327 -0.34 -5.42 -57.10
CA MET A 327 -1.36 -4.84 -56.20
C MET A 327 -1.30 -3.33 -56.39
N SER A 328 -2.43 -2.70 -56.69
CA SER A 328 -2.49 -1.26 -56.93
C SER A 328 -2.33 -0.45 -55.64
N PRO A 329 -1.90 0.83 -55.71
CA PRO A 329 -1.79 1.68 -54.52
C PRO A 329 -3.07 1.73 -53.67
N MET A 330 -4.25 1.87 -54.28
CA MET A 330 -5.53 1.89 -53.56
C MET A 330 -5.88 0.53 -52.95
N GLN A 331 -5.53 -0.59 -53.60
CA GLN A 331 -5.66 -1.92 -52.99
C GLN A 331 -4.72 -2.08 -51.79
N ALA A 332 -3.49 -1.57 -51.87
CA ALA A 332 -2.59 -1.55 -50.72
C ALA A 332 -3.18 -0.70 -49.59
N GLY A 333 -3.70 0.49 -49.89
CA GLY A 333 -4.41 1.33 -48.92
C GLY A 333 -5.58 0.61 -48.24
N ARG A 334 -6.45 -0.03 -49.03
CA ARG A 334 -7.54 -0.86 -48.50
C ARG A 334 -7.05 -1.99 -47.60
N SER A 335 -5.95 -2.64 -47.99
CA SER A 335 -5.33 -3.71 -47.21
C SER A 335 -4.81 -3.19 -45.87
N HIS A 336 -4.10 -2.07 -45.84
CA HIS A 336 -3.64 -1.43 -44.60
C HIS A 336 -4.79 -1.00 -43.69
N ARG A 337 -5.89 -0.49 -44.27
CA ARG A 337 -7.13 -0.19 -43.55
C ARG A 337 -7.72 -1.46 -42.93
N ALA A 338 -7.89 -2.53 -43.70
CA ALA A 338 -8.40 -3.81 -43.20
C ALA A 338 -7.53 -4.40 -42.09
N ILE A 339 -6.20 -4.35 -42.23
CA ILE A 339 -5.24 -4.80 -41.21
C ILE A 339 -5.33 -3.99 -39.90
N SER A 340 -5.93 -2.79 -39.94
CA SER A 340 -6.11 -1.94 -38.76
C SER A 340 -7.53 -2.00 -38.19
N LEU A 341 -8.55 -2.24 -39.02
CA LEU A 341 -9.96 -2.14 -38.64
C LEU A 341 -10.72 -3.47 -38.63
N ASN A 342 -10.18 -4.54 -39.25
CA ASN A 342 -10.84 -5.84 -39.40
C ASN A 342 -10.16 -6.95 -38.58
N ASN A 343 -10.73 -8.17 -38.64
CA ASN A 343 -10.29 -9.30 -37.82
C ASN A 343 -8.83 -9.71 -38.08
N VAL A 344 -8.30 -9.48 -39.29
CA VAL A 344 -6.88 -9.72 -39.64
C VAL A 344 -5.91 -8.97 -38.73
N SER A 345 -6.33 -7.84 -38.12
CA SER A 345 -5.53 -7.11 -37.13
C SER A 345 -5.06 -7.99 -35.96
N LYS A 346 -5.88 -8.97 -35.53
CA LYS A 346 -5.55 -9.91 -34.45
C LYS A 346 -4.34 -10.80 -34.82
N ALA A 347 -4.16 -11.11 -36.10
CA ALA A 347 -3.09 -11.95 -36.61
C ALA A 347 -1.90 -11.17 -37.18
N THR A 348 -1.83 -9.85 -36.94
CA THR A 348 -0.81 -8.99 -37.56
C THR A 348 0.07 -8.34 -36.49
N THR A 349 1.39 -8.30 -36.67
CA THR A 349 2.32 -7.51 -35.85
C THR A 349 3.01 -6.43 -36.70
N GLY A 350 3.72 -5.50 -36.05
CA GLY A 350 4.46 -4.43 -36.72
C GLY A 350 4.57 -3.17 -35.88
N TYR A 351 5.53 -2.29 -36.20
CA TYR A 351 5.69 -0.99 -35.55
C TYR A 351 6.35 0.02 -36.49
N SER A 352 5.93 1.29 -36.40
CA SER A 352 6.61 2.43 -37.00
C SER A 352 7.08 3.39 -35.93
N GLU A 353 8.34 3.83 -36.04
CA GLU A 353 8.91 4.91 -35.24
C GLU A 353 8.31 6.28 -35.59
N THR A 354 7.57 6.38 -36.70
CA THR A 354 6.87 7.61 -37.07
C THR A 354 5.49 7.64 -36.40
N PRO A 355 5.22 8.61 -35.52
CA PRO A 355 3.96 8.65 -34.78
C PRO A 355 2.77 9.06 -35.65
N LEU A 356 1.59 8.55 -35.30
CA LEU A 356 0.30 9.05 -35.76
C LEU A 356 -0.02 10.35 -35.02
N VAL A 357 0.08 11.49 -35.71
CA VAL A 357 -0.15 12.81 -35.11
C VAL A 357 -1.61 13.25 -35.28
N VAL A 358 -2.33 13.36 -34.18
CA VAL A 358 -3.69 13.89 -34.14
C VAL A 358 -3.62 15.41 -34.01
N SER A 359 -3.78 16.08 -35.15
CA SER A 359 -3.61 17.54 -35.30
C SER A 359 -4.93 18.33 -35.25
N THR A 360 -6.06 17.64 -35.32
CA THR A 360 -7.41 18.18 -35.22
C THR A 360 -8.24 17.29 -34.30
N SER A 361 -9.24 17.85 -33.61
CA SER A 361 -10.03 17.06 -32.68
C SER A 361 -10.83 15.98 -33.40
N GLU A 362 -10.76 14.76 -32.89
CA GLU A 362 -11.31 13.56 -33.52
C GLU A 362 -12.12 12.73 -32.52
N THR A 363 -13.08 11.97 -33.02
CA THR A 363 -13.79 10.96 -32.24
C THR A 363 -13.66 9.62 -32.95
N TRP A 364 -13.14 8.62 -32.24
CA TRP A 364 -13.02 7.25 -32.73
C TRP A 364 -14.09 6.38 -32.07
N ASP A 365 -15.19 6.19 -32.80
CA ASP A 365 -16.34 5.35 -32.46
C ASP A 365 -16.32 4.01 -33.19
N PHE A 366 -15.13 3.54 -33.56
CA PHE A 366 -14.87 2.33 -34.33
C PHE A 366 -13.66 1.60 -33.75
N ARG A 367 -13.55 0.30 -34.04
CA ARG A 367 -12.40 -0.49 -33.58
C ARG A 367 -11.17 -0.18 -34.43
N MET A 368 -10.02 -0.01 -33.80
CA MET A 368 -8.78 0.28 -34.52
C MET A 368 -7.58 -0.30 -33.80
N LYS A 369 -6.68 -0.94 -34.55
CA LYS A 369 -5.33 -1.28 -34.12
C LYS A 369 -4.33 -0.29 -34.69
N VAL A 370 -3.47 0.26 -33.84
CA VAL A 370 -2.46 1.25 -34.22
C VAL A 370 -1.06 0.65 -34.06
N TYR A 371 -0.24 0.84 -35.09
CA TYR A 371 1.10 0.26 -35.23
C TYR A 371 2.20 1.31 -35.03
N SER A 372 1.95 2.36 -34.25
CA SER A 372 2.85 3.48 -33.99
C SER A 372 2.46 4.16 -32.70
N ASP A 373 3.29 5.07 -32.20
CA ASP A 373 2.86 6.01 -31.16
C ASP A 373 1.72 6.89 -31.69
N ILE A 374 0.85 7.35 -30.78
CA ILE A 374 -0.17 8.38 -31.04
C ILE A 374 0.28 9.65 -30.34
N VAL A 375 0.32 10.79 -31.05
CA VAL A 375 0.67 12.10 -30.47
C VAL A 375 -0.52 13.04 -30.62
N ILE A 376 -1.06 13.52 -29.51
CA ILE A 376 -2.15 14.49 -29.49
C ILE A 376 -1.55 15.88 -29.31
N ASN A 377 -1.75 16.76 -30.29
CA ASN A 377 -1.18 18.10 -30.29
C ASN A 377 -1.88 19.06 -29.31
N PRO A 378 -1.23 20.18 -28.94
CA PRO A 378 -1.84 21.21 -28.11
C PRO A 378 -3.17 21.73 -28.68
N GLY A 379 -4.19 21.87 -27.84
CA GLY A 379 -5.52 22.36 -28.20
C GLY A 379 -6.41 21.33 -28.92
N VAL A 380 -5.94 20.09 -29.05
CA VAL A 380 -6.63 18.99 -29.74
C VAL A 380 -7.22 18.02 -28.72
N ILE A 381 -8.43 17.51 -29.01
CA ILE A 381 -9.10 16.48 -28.21
C ILE A 381 -9.25 15.21 -29.06
N LEU A 382 -8.71 14.10 -28.59
CA LEU A 382 -9.01 12.77 -29.12
C LEU A 382 -10.00 12.06 -28.20
N THR A 383 -11.17 11.70 -28.71
CA THR A 383 -12.19 10.96 -27.95
C THR A 383 -12.31 9.51 -28.44
N ILE A 384 -12.06 8.54 -27.57
CA ILE A 384 -12.18 7.10 -27.82
C ILE A 384 -13.49 6.59 -27.23
N LYS A 385 -14.36 5.97 -28.06
CA LYS A 385 -15.65 5.39 -27.65
C LYS A 385 -15.79 3.89 -27.90
N CYS A 386 -14.85 3.33 -28.65
CA CYS A 386 -14.77 1.92 -29.02
C CYS A 386 -13.37 1.38 -28.69
N ARG A 387 -13.05 0.15 -29.10
CA ARG A 387 -11.78 -0.54 -28.82
C ARG A 387 -10.62 0.03 -29.64
N LEU A 388 -9.61 0.55 -28.95
CA LEU A 388 -8.30 0.91 -29.49
C LEU A 388 -7.26 -0.12 -29.03
N THR A 389 -6.63 -0.81 -29.98
CA THR A 389 -5.58 -1.81 -29.72
C THR A 389 -4.21 -1.21 -30.04
N MET A 390 -3.29 -1.29 -29.08
CA MET A 390 -1.94 -0.74 -29.19
C MET A 390 -0.92 -1.89 -29.30
N VAL A 391 -0.02 -1.82 -30.28
CA VAL A 391 1.12 -2.75 -30.38
C VAL A 391 2.14 -2.50 -29.27
N GLN A 392 3.05 -3.46 -29.03
CA GLN A 392 3.85 -3.50 -27.81
C GLN A 392 4.72 -2.26 -27.57
N GLN A 393 5.32 -1.74 -28.63
CA GLN A 393 6.18 -0.56 -28.58
C GLN A 393 5.39 0.76 -28.55
N ALA A 394 4.08 0.73 -28.85
CA ALA A 394 3.29 1.92 -29.04
C ALA A 394 2.87 2.56 -27.71
N ARG A 395 2.83 3.89 -27.72
CA ARG A 395 2.46 4.76 -26.60
C ARG A 395 1.44 5.80 -27.06
N ILE A 396 0.72 6.40 -26.12
CA ILE A 396 -0.06 7.61 -26.39
C ILE A 396 0.60 8.78 -25.67
N ILE A 397 0.97 9.82 -26.41
CA ILE A 397 1.65 11.01 -25.89
C ILE A 397 0.69 12.19 -26.02
N VAL A 398 0.28 12.73 -24.88
CA VAL A 398 -0.62 13.89 -24.82
C VAL A 398 0.23 15.12 -24.52
N LYS A 399 0.43 15.98 -25.52
CA LYS A 399 1.23 17.20 -25.39
C LYS A 399 0.55 18.22 -24.45
N PRO A 400 1.30 19.21 -23.91
CA PRO A 400 0.72 20.29 -23.12
C PRO A 400 -0.48 20.94 -23.83
N GLY A 401 -1.64 20.97 -23.18
CA GLY A 401 -2.89 21.49 -23.75
C GLY A 401 -3.64 20.54 -24.69
N GLY A 402 -3.09 19.37 -24.99
CA GLY A 402 -3.78 18.26 -25.67
C GLY A 402 -4.60 17.44 -24.67
N GLN A 403 -5.63 16.74 -25.16
CA GLN A 403 -6.56 16.01 -24.31
C GLN A 403 -6.94 14.65 -24.91
N LEU A 404 -6.88 13.60 -24.11
CA LEU A 404 -7.36 12.26 -24.42
C LEU A 404 -8.61 11.96 -23.59
N TYR A 405 -9.74 11.73 -24.22
CA TYR A 405 -10.99 11.34 -23.57
C TYR A 405 -11.32 9.88 -23.92
N ILE A 406 -11.63 9.06 -22.92
CA ILE A 406 -12.13 7.70 -23.09
C ILE A 406 -13.56 7.68 -22.53
N GLU A 407 -14.55 7.62 -23.42
CA GLU A 407 -15.98 7.69 -23.07
C GLU A 407 -16.66 6.35 -23.42
N GLY A 408 -16.75 5.43 -22.46
CA GLY A 408 -17.24 4.07 -22.70
C GLY A 408 -16.27 3.16 -23.47
N GLY A 409 -15.22 3.72 -24.10
CA GLY A 409 -14.24 3.00 -24.89
C GLY A 409 -13.21 2.23 -24.05
N ILE A 410 -12.36 1.48 -24.74
CA ILE A 410 -11.26 0.72 -24.13
C ILE A 410 -9.97 0.91 -24.92
N ILE A 411 -8.85 1.11 -24.22
CA ILE A 411 -7.51 1.07 -24.80
C ILE A 411 -6.79 -0.13 -24.22
N THR A 412 -6.36 -1.05 -25.07
CA THR A 412 -5.81 -2.34 -24.63
C THR A 412 -4.62 -2.77 -25.48
N ALA A 413 -3.86 -3.75 -24.99
CA ALA A 413 -2.74 -4.33 -25.73
C ALA A 413 -3.22 -5.21 -26.89
N ASP A 414 -2.29 -5.46 -27.80
CA ASP A 414 -2.47 -6.49 -28.82
C ASP A 414 -2.48 -7.90 -28.21
N ASP A 415 -3.62 -8.59 -28.35
CA ASP A 415 -3.77 -10.02 -28.01
C ASP A 415 -3.11 -10.95 -29.03
N GLY A 416 -2.34 -10.40 -29.98
CA GLY A 416 -1.66 -11.13 -31.04
C GLY A 416 -0.69 -12.24 -30.57
N PRO A 417 0.11 -12.80 -31.49
CA PRO A 417 1.00 -13.94 -31.30
C PRO A 417 1.73 -14.15 -29.98
N SER A 418 2.08 -13.07 -29.31
CA SER A 418 2.92 -13.03 -28.15
C SER A 418 2.19 -12.65 -26.85
N ASN A 419 0.86 -12.50 -26.84
CA ASN A 419 0.07 -11.96 -25.71
C ASN A 419 0.72 -10.68 -25.15
N GLY A 420 0.71 -9.63 -25.95
CA GLY A 420 1.50 -8.43 -25.70
C GLY A 420 0.99 -7.56 -24.55
N THR A 421 1.84 -6.60 -24.19
CA THR A 421 1.56 -5.44 -23.33
C THR A 421 1.83 -4.18 -24.14
N TRP A 422 1.33 -3.00 -23.79
CA TRP A 422 1.69 -1.76 -24.51
C TRP A 422 2.27 -0.68 -23.60
N GLY A 423 2.81 0.40 -24.18
CA GLY A 423 3.62 1.38 -23.45
C GLY A 423 2.86 2.31 -22.50
N GLY A 424 1.54 2.45 -22.65
CA GLY A 424 0.69 3.32 -21.84
C GLY A 424 0.57 4.78 -22.32
N VAL A 425 -0.07 5.61 -21.50
CA VAL A 425 -0.34 7.03 -21.78
C VAL A 425 0.64 7.93 -21.02
N TYR A 426 1.32 8.82 -21.73
CA TYR A 426 2.23 9.83 -21.20
C TYR A 426 1.61 11.21 -21.32
N LEU A 427 1.38 11.86 -20.19
CA LEU A 427 0.78 13.18 -20.09
C LEU A 427 1.88 14.22 -19.88
N GLU A 428 2.27 14.88 -20.97
CA GLU A 428 3.30 15.92 -20.93
C GLU A 428 2.72 17.22 -20.39
N GLY A 429 3.38 17.76 -19.38
CA GLY A 429 3.03 19.00 -18.72
C GLY A 429 4.04 20.13 -18.90
N ASP A 430 3.81 21.19 -18.16
CA ASP A 430 4.80 22.23 -17.87
C ASP A 430 4.92 22.39 -16.36
N ASN A 431 6.05 21.93 -15.83
CA ASN A 431 6.30 21.94 -14.41
C ASN A 431 6.57 23.34 -13.84
N ASN A 432 6.50 24.42 -14.64
CA ASN A 432 6.66 25.81 -14.19
C ASN A 432 5.35 26.60 -14.18
N THR A 433 4.22 25.95 -14.46
CA THR A 433 2.92 26.60 -14.53
C THR A 433 1.88 25.83 -13.75
N ALA A 434 0.90 26.55 -13.22
CA ALA A 434 -0.30 25.98 -12.64
C ALA A 434 -0.96 24.97 -13.62
N GLN A 435 -1.43 23.84 -13.10
CA GLN A 435 -2.16 22.85 -13.91
C GLN A 435 -3.47 23.41 -14.45
N SER A 436 -3.55 23.50 -15.76
CA SER A 436 -4.78 23.77 -16.47
C SER A 436 -4.87 22.87 -17.69
N LEU A 437 -6.09 22.72 -18.20
CA LEU A 437 -6.36 21.99 -19.44
C LEU A 437 -5.62 22.55 -20.67
N ASN A 438 -5.03 23.75 -20.58
CA ASN A 438 -4.27 24.40 -21.65
C ASN A 438 -2.74 24.27 -21.48
N THR A 439 -2.27 24.02 -20.25
CA THR A 439 -0.84 23.96 -19.91
C THR A 439 -0.36 22.54 -19.68
N GLN A 440 -1.28 21.59 -19.49
CA GLN A 440 -0.97 20.20 -19.17
C GLN A 440 -1.65 19.25 -20.14
N GLY A 441 -0.99 18.16 -20.48
CA GLY A 441 -1.63 17.01 -21.12
C GLY A 441 -2.67 16.43 -20.18
N THR A 442 -3.87 16.17 -20.70
CA THR A 442 -5.00 15.72 -19.87
C THR A 442 -5.53 14.37 -20.34
N LEU A 443 -5.71 13.44 -19.40
CA LEU A 443 -6.54 12.25 -19.58
C LEU A 443 -7.86 12.43 -18.84
N ARG A 444 -8.95 12.12 -19.53
CA ARG A 444 -10.28 11.95 -18.91
C ARG A 444 -10.86 10.59 -19.26
N VAL A 445 -11.25 9.81 -18.27
CA VAL A 445 -11.92 8.52 -18.46
C VAL A 445 -13.30 8.57 -17.83
N LEU A 446 -14.33 8.31 -18.63
CA LEU A 446 -15.73 8.28 -18.22
C LEU A 446 -16.33 6.93 -18.62
N ASN A 447 -16.55 6.05 -17.64
CA ASN A 447 -17.06 4.68 -17.85
C ASN A 447 -16.26 3.89 -18.90
N GLY A 448 -14.96 4.18 -19.05
CA GLY A 448 -14.07 3.54 -20.01
C GLY A 448 -12.95 2.78 -19.32
N ALA A 449 -12.09 2.11 -20.10
CA ALA A 449 -11.02 1.30 -19.55
C ALA A 449 -9.66 1.45 -20.23
N ILE A 450 -8.61 1.18 -19.45
CA ILE A 450 -7.22 1.02 -19.90
C ILE A 450 -6.69 -0.32 -19.39
N GLU A 451 -6.20 -1.16 -20.30
CA GLU A 451 -5.77 -2.52 -19.98
C GLU A 451 -4.40 -2.92 -20.53
N HIS A 452 -3.75 -3.86 -19.83
CA HIS A 452 -2.49 -4.51 -20.22
C HIS A 452 -1.35 -3.53 -20.60
N ALA A 453 -1.39 -2.31 -20.07
CA ALA A 453 -0.33 -1.34 -20.24
C ALA A 453 0.80 -1.61 -19.24
N ARG A 454 2.05 -1.33 -19.64
CA ARG A 454 3.20 -1.38 -18.73
C ARG A 454 3.07 -0.34 -17.62
N ASP A 455 2.81 0.91 -17.99
CA ASP A 455 2.49 2.01 -17.07
C ASP A 455 1.30 2.74 -17.69
N ALA A 456 0.06 2.41 -17.29
CA ALA A 456 -1.15 2.84 -17.99
C ALA A 456 -1.25 4.36 -18.13
N VAL A 457 -0.90 5.11 -17.08
CA VAL A 457 -0.83 6.56 -17.10
C VAL A 457 0.40 7.05 -16.36
N THR A 458 1.19 7.91 -17.01
CA THR A 458 2.37 8.54 -16.43
C THR A 458 2.31 10.05 -16.63
N THR A 459 2.48 10.83 -15.56
CA THR A 459 2.29 12.30 -15.56
C THR A 459 3.55 13.11 -15.91
N ILE A 460 4.45 12.52 -16.68
CA ILE A 460 5.68 13.13 -17.21
C ILE A 460 5.92 12.68 -18.66
N GLY A 461 6.59 13.52 -19.44
CA GLY A 461 7.07 13.18 -20.77
C GLY A 461 8.30 12.27 -20.79
N ILE A 462 8.58 11.72 -21.97
CA ILE A 462 9.75 10.90 -22.24
C ILE A 462 10.47 11.38 -23.49
N ASP A 463 11.79 11.16 -23.54
CA ASP A 463 12.60 11.44 -24.71
C ASP A 463 12.54 10.30 -25.74
N GLN A 464 13.23 10.50 -26.87
CA GLN A 464 13.31 9.49 -27.92
C GLN A 464 13.95 8.17 -27.46
N SER A 465 14.76 8.21 -26.40
CA SER A 465 15.38 7.03 -25.79
C SER A 465 14.51 6.38 -24.71
N GLY A 466 13.33 6.94 -24.43
CA GLY A 466 12.42 6.47 -23.40
C GLY A 466 12.77 6.93 -21.97
N ASN A 467 13.72 7.86 -21.81
CA ASN A 467 14.04 8.41 -20.49
C ASN A 467 13.07 9.53 -20.11
N TRP A 468 12.80 9.68 -18.82
CA TRP A 468 11.98 10.77 -18.29
C TRP A 468 12.55 12.15 -18.64
N GLN A 469 11.68 13.01 -19.18
CA GLN A 469 12.01 14.41 -19.45
C GLN A 469 11.59 15.31 -18.29
N TRP A 470 12.49 15.47 -17.31
CA TRP A 470 12.28 16.40 -16.21
C TRP A 470 11.99 17.82 -16.72
N GLY A 471 10.99 18.48 -16.12
CA GLY A 471 10.42 19.74 -16.58
C GLY A 471 9.06 19.60 -17.26
N THR A 472 8.70 18.37 -17.68
CA THR A 472 7.41 18.07 -18.33
C THR A 472 6.41 17.37 -17.40
N GLN A 473 6.59 17.48 -16.09
CA GLN A 473 5.62 16.97 -15.10
C GLN A 473 4.35 17.82 -15.08
N GLY A 474 3.30 17.28 -14.47
CA GLY A 474 2.06 18.00 -14.21
C GLY A 474 0.87 17.54 -15.07
N GLY A 475 0.96 16.38 -15.71
CA GLY A 475 -0.19 15.77 -16.41
C GLY A 475 -1.43 15.65 -15.53
N ILE A 476 -2.62 15.89 -16.10
CA ILE A 476 -3.92 15.90 -15.42
C ILE A 476 -4.65 14.58 -15.62
N VAL A 477 -5.13 13.95 -14.55
CA VAL A 477 -5.90 12.69 -14.63
C VAL A 477 -7.27 12.86 -13.99
N LEU A 478 -8.33 12.67 -14.78
CA LEU A 478 -9.72 12.84 -14.36
C LEU A 478 -10.49 11.54 -14.62
N LEU A 479 -10.90 10.83 -13.56
CA LEU A 479 -11.58 9.55 -13.67
C LEU A 479 -12.99 9.61 -13.06
N ASN A 480 -13.93 8.98 -13.74
CA ASN A 480 -15.28 8.76 -13.24
C ASN A 480 -15.82 7.43 -13.81
N GLY A 481 -15.96 6.41 -12.96
CA GLY A 481 -16.35 5.08 -13.44
C GLY A 481 -15.27 4.41 -14.30
N ALA A 482 -13.99 4.79 -14.15
CA ALA A 482 -12.92 4.24 -14.97
C ALA A 482 -12.51 2.85 -14.49
N GLU A 483 -12.12 1.95 -15.39
CA GLU A 483 -11.52 0.66 -15.04
C GLU A 483 -10.08 0.57 -15.57
N PHE A 484 -9.15 0.37 -14.66
CA PHE A 484 -7.76 0.06 -14.94
C PHE A 484 -7.55 -1.42 -14.66
N ARG A 485 -7.32 -2.21 -15.69
CA ARG A 485 -7.33 -3.67 -15.58
C ARG A 485 -6.05 -4.30 -16.08
N ASN A 486 -5.43 -5.14 -15.25
CA ASN A 486 -4.25 -5.95 -15.63
C ASN A 486 -3.06 -5.15 -16.19
N ASN A 487 -2.95 -3.85 -15.87
CA ASN A 487 -1.74 -3.07 -16.16
C ASN A 487 -0.66 -3.37 -15.13
N ARG A 488 0.62 -3.22 -15.46
CA ARG A 488 1.69 -3.38 -14.47
C ARG A 488 1.68 -2.29 -13.40
N ARG A 489 1.40 -1.05 -13.80
CA ARG A 489 1.04 0.08 -12.95
C ARG A 489 -0.13 0.82 -13.59
N ASP A 490 -1.10 1.23 -12.79
CA ASP A 490 -2.28 1.92 -13.30
C ASP A 490 -2.03 3.43 -13.43
N ILE A 491 -1.46 4.07 -12.40
CA ILE A 491 -1.12 5.50 -12.45
C ILE A 491 0.21 5.79 -11.75
N GLN A 492 1.09 6.53 -12.44
CA GLN A 492 2.31 7.11 -11.90
C GLN A 492 2.21 8.63 -11.83
N TYR A 493 2.07 9.16 -10.61
CA TYR A 493 2.18 10.59 -10.34
C TYR A 493 3.62 10.98 -10.02
N LEU A 494 4.05 12.11 -10.59
CA LEU A 494 5.39 12.68 -10.42
C LEU A 494 5.28 14.06 -9.75
N PRO A 495 6.38 14.64 -9.24
CA PRO A 495 6.31 15.91 -8.51
C PRO A 495 5.85 17.08 -9.41
N HIS A 496 4.87 17.84 -8.94
CA HIS A 496 4.43 19.11 -9.54
C HIS A 496 4.07 20.13 -8.46
N LYS A 497 4.77 21.26 -8.41
CA LYS A 497 4.75 22.18 -7.25
C LYS A 497 4.10 23.54 -7.50
N PHE A 498 3.39 23.74 -8.62
CA PHE A 498 2.79 25.03 -8.97
C PHE A 498 1.29 25.07 -8.65
N SER A 499 0.88 26.08 -7.87
CA SER A 499 -0.50 26.24 -7.39
C SER A 499 -1.46 26.73 -8.47
N ASN A 500 -2.65 26.13 -8.50
CA ASN A 500 -3.82 26.63 -9.22
C ASN A 500 -4.57 27.63 -8.33
N ASP A 501 -4.45 28.94 -8.58
CA ASP A 501 -5.23 30.00 -7.90
C ASP A 501 -5.44 29.77 -6.38
N ASN A 502 -4.35 29.60 -5.63
CA ASN A 502 -4.27 29.31 -4.17
C ASN A 502 -4.56 27.86 -3.73
N ASN A 503 -4.53 26.88 -4.63
CA ASN A 503 -4.61 25.45 -4.28
C ASN A 503 -3.31 24.75 -4.71
N TYR A 504 -2.53 24.28 -3.75
CA TYR A 504 -1.25 23.56 -3.97
C TYR A 504 -1.44 22.12 -4.46
N GLY A 505 -2.67 21.68 -4.71
CA GLY A 505 -2.98 20.32 -5.13
C GLY A 505 -2.95 20.07 -6.63
N TYR A 506 -2.65 18.82 -6.97
CA TYR A 506 -2.82 18.25 -8.28
C TYR A 506 -4.26 18.48 -8.75
N TYR A 507 -4.44 18.94 -9.98
CA TYR A 507 -5.77 19.02 -10.58
C TYR A 507 -6.18 17.64 -11.09
N SER A 508 -6.25 16.65 -10.22
CA SER A 508 -6.70 15.28 -10.52
C SER A 508 -7.86 14.91 -9.60
N ASN A 509 -8.78 14.09 -10.10
CA ASN A 509 -9.90 13.61 -9.31
C ASN A 509 -10.28 12.21 -9.79
N LEU A 510 -10.28 11.25 -8.86
CA LEU A 510 -10.51 9.84 -9.13
C LEU A 510 -11.79 9.42 -8.39
N VAL A 511 -12.89 9.30 -9.13
CA VAL A 511 -14.22 8.98 -8.56
C VAL A 511 -14.72 7.64 -9.06
N ASN A 512 -15.22 6.80 -8.16
CA ASN A 512 -15.92 5.55 -8.45
C ASN A 512 -15.18 4.69 -9.49
N SER A 513 -13.86 4.62 -9.39
CA SER A 513 -13.00 3.97 -10.38
C SER A 513 -12.37 2.72 -9.80
N THR A 514 -12.15 1.72 -10.63
CA THR A 514 -11.68 0.40 -10.22
C THR A 514 -10.28 0.12 -10.79
N PHE A 515 -9.37 -0.28 -9.92
CA PHE A 515 -8.00 -0.72 -10.22
C PHE A 515 -7.92 -2.23 -9.95
N ARG A 516 -7.94 -3.04 -11.00
CA ARG A 516 -8.16 -4.49 -10.90
C ARG A 516 -7.02 -5.31 -11.49
N LYS A 517 -6.54 -6.30 -10.75
CA LYS A 517 -5.65 -7.36 -11.22
C LYS A 517 -6.39 -8.70 -11.18
N THR A 518 -6.37 -9.46 -12.27
CA THR A 518 -7.00 -10.78 -12.41
C THR A 518 -5.99 -11.78 -12.98
N ASP A 519 -6.39 -13.04 -13.16
CA ASP A 519 -5.54 -14.08 -13.75
C ASP A 519 -5.12 -13.85 -15.22
N ASP A 520 -5.64 -12.82 -15.89
CA ASP A 520 -5.21 -12.39 -17.23
C ASP A 520 -4.13 -11.28 -17.14
N TYR A 521 -3.37 -11.26 -16.06
CA TYR A 521 -2.25 -10.34 -15.90
C TYR A 521 -1.04 -10.85 -16.69
N ARG A 522 -0.49 -9.99 -17.57
CA ARG A 522 0.49 -10.39 -18.61
C ARG A 522 1.90 -9.89 -18.36
N HIS A 523 2.17 -9.33 -17.18
CA HIS A 523 3.47 -8.75 -16.85
C HIS A 523 4.28 -9.67 -15.95
N ASP A 524 5.60 -9.60 -16.07
CA ASP A 524 6.58 -10.39 -15.31
C ASP A 524 6.64 -10.02 -13.82
N ALA A 525 6.27 -8.79 -13.48
CA ALA A 525 6.21 -8.29 -12.10
C ALA A 525 5.00 -7.40 -11.89
N MET A 526 4.41 -7.51 -10.70
CA MET A 526 3.43 -6.56 -10.18
C MET A 526 4.14 -5.47 -9.39
N ILE A 527 3.80 -4.21 -9.68
CA ILE A 527 4.20 -3.05 -8.89
C ILE A 527 2.95 -2.29 -8.47
N SER A 528 3.11 -1.27 -7.63
CA SER A 528 1.99 -0.57 -7.00
C SER A 528 0.95 -0.11 -8.04
N ALA A 529 -0.34 -0.33 -7.77
CA ALA A 529 -1.41 0.07 -8.69
C ALA A 529 -1.35 1.58 -8.93
N VAL A 530 -1.26 2.37 -7.86
CA VAL A 530 -0.96 3.80 -7.92
C VAL A 530 0.32 4.10 -7.14
N SER A 531 1.23 4.85 -7.75
CA SER A 531 2.43 5.36 -7.09
C SER A 531 2.52 6.88 -7.18
N MET A 532 2.83 7.53 -6.06
CA MET A 532 2.92 8.99 -5.92
C MET A 532 4.26 9.38 -5.31
N TYR A 533 4.88 10.43 -5.88
CA TYR A 533 6.15 10.96 -5.41
C TYR A 533 6.08 12.49 -5.37
N GLU A 534 6.18 13.08 -4.16
CA GLU A 534 6.03 14.53 -3.90
C GLU A 534 4.79 15.13 -4.57
N CYS A 535 3.67 14.42 -4.52
CA CYS A 535 2.39 14.88 -5.06
C CYS A 535 1.53 15.47 -3.95
N ILE A 536 0.73 16.48 -4.25
CA ILE A 536 -0.16 17.12 -3.26
C ILE A 536 -1.60 16.99 -3.74
N GLY A 537 -2.55 16.65 -2.87
CA GLY A 537 -3.99 16.72 -3.16
C GLY A 537 -4.49 15.72 -4.21
N ILE A 538 -4.10 14.46 -4.10
CA ILE A 538 -4.69 13.36 -4.88
C ILE A 538 -5.82 12.72 -4.07
N ASP A 539 -7.04 12.79 -4.59
CA ASP A 539 -8.24 12.28 -3.90
C ASP A 539 -8.81 11.04 -4.62
N PHE A 540 -9.03 9.98 -3.85
CA PHE A 540 -9.68 8.73 -4.26
C PHE A 540 -11.06 8.63 -3.58
N GLU A 541 -12.12 8.92 -4.34
CA GLU A 541 -13.50 8.94 -3.84
C GLU A 541 -14.27 7.72 -4.35
N GLY A 542 -14.64 6.79 -3.47
CA GLY A 542 -15.41 5.58 -3.82
C GLY A 542 -14.66 4.63 -4.76
N CYS A 543 -13.33 4.66 -4.74
CA CYS A 543 -12.50 3.84 -5.62
C CYS A 543 -12.29 2.42 -5.07
N GLU A 544 -12.11 1.46 -5.96
CA GLU A 544 -11.87 0.07 -5.61
C GLU A 544 -10.50 -0.38 -6.12
N PHE A 545 -9.63 -0.84 -5.23
CA PHE A 545 -8.37 -1.51 -5.54
C PHE A 545 -8.54 -3.00 -5.26
N LEU A 546 -8.44 -3.82 -6.30
CA LEU A 546 -8.79 -5.24 -6.23
C LEU A 546 -7.68 -6.07 -6.86
N ASN A 547 -7.04 -6.92 -6.06
CA ASN A 547 -6.12 -7.93 -6.54
C ASN A 547 -6.75 -9.31 -6.37
N GLU A 548 -7.29 -9.84 -7.47
CA GLU A 548 -7.94 -11.15 -7.56
C GLU A 548 -7.05 -12.16 -8.28
N ASN A 549 -5.78 -11.81 -8.54
CA ASN A 549 -4.84 -12.61 -9.27
C ASN A 549 -4.29 -13.74 -8.40
N THR A 550 -4.31 -14.96 -8.94
CA THR A 550 -3.85 -16.19 -8.29
C THR A 550 -2.51 -16.71 -8.80
N GLY A 551 -1.90 -16.02 -9.77
CA GLY A 551 -0.60 -16.37 -10.36
C GLY A 551 0.59 -16.05 -9.46
N ASP A 552 1.69 -16.80 -9.61
CA ASP A 552 2.91 -16.63 -8.81
C ASP A 552 3.75 -15.43 -9.28
N TYR A 553 3.79 -14.33 -8.52
CA TYR A 553 4.62 -13.15 -8.83
C TYR A 553 5.70 -12.91 -7.77
N ILE A 554 6.85 -12.41 -8.21
CA ILE A 554 7.97 -12.05 -7.32
C ILE A 554 7.58 -10.95 -6.32
N ASN A 555 6.62 -10.09 -6.68
CA ASN A 555 6.12 -8.98 -5.87
C ASN A 555 4.59 -8.90 -6.01
N TYR A 556 3.86 -8.73 -4.89
CA TYR A 556 2.40 -8.58 -4.86
C TYR A 556 1.89 -7.14 -4.94
N ALA A 557 2.82 -6.19 -5.04
CA ALA A 557 2.57 -4.76 -5.13
C ALA A 557 1.76 -4.16 -3.97
N GLN A 558 1.78 -2.83 -3.87
CA GLN A 558 0.85 -2.07 -3.04
C GLN A 558 -0.39 -1.65 -3.84
N ALA A 559 -1.53 -1.42 -3.19
CA ALA A 559 -2.60 -0.70 -3.88
C ALA A 559 -2.19 0.76 -4.11
N ILE A 560 -1.75 1.43 -3.03
CA ILE A 560 -1.25 2.80 -3.07
C ILE A 560 0.14 2.84 -2.42
N PHE A 561 1.12 3.33 -3.18
CA PHE A 561 2.46 3.64 -2.68
C PHE A 561 2.73 5.13 -2.78
N ALA A 562 2.99 5.78 -1.65
CA ALA A 562 3.22 7.21 -1.56
C ALA A 562 4.58 7.49 -0.94
N GLN A 563 5.39 8.29 -1.63
CA GLN A 563 6.62 8.86 -1.10
C GLN A 563 6.44 10.38 -0.97
N ASN A 564 6.45 10.85 0.27
CA ASN A 564 6.33 12.26 0.64
C ASN A 564 5.16 12.98 -0.05
N SER A 565 3.99 12.33 -0.12
CA SER A 565 2.83 12.80 -0.89
C SER A 565 1.61 13.01 0.00
N ILE A 566 0.80 14.01 -0.34
CA ILE A 566 -0.46 14.35 0.32
C ILE A 566 -1.62 13.77 -0.50
N PHE A 567 -2.42 12.89 0.11
CA PHE A 567 -3.53 12.21 -0.56
C PHE A 567 -4.66 11.83 0.41
N SER A 568 -5.85 11.63 -0.16
CA SER A 568 -7.02 11.14 0.58
C SER A 568 -7.65 9.94 -0.12
N ILE A 569 -8.10 8.95 0.65
CA ILE A 569 -9.01 7.90 0.20
C ILE A 569 -10.25 7.94 1.08
N ASN A 570 -11.42 8.04 0.46
CA ASN A 570 -12.69 8.23 1.15
C ASN A 570 -13.87 7.62 0.37
N GLU A 571 -15.07 7.63 0.94
CA GLU A 571 -16.28 7.29 0.22
C GLU A 571 -16.58 8.27 -0.93
N GLY A 572 -17.22 7.74 -1.97
CA GLY A 572 -17.69 8.49 -3.12
C GLY A 572 -18.95 9.27 -2.81
N GLY A 573 -19.22 10.31 -3.61
CA GLY A 573 -20.54 10.96 -3.62
C GLY A 573 -21.66 10.00 -4.05
N LEU A 574 -22.93 10.42 -3.88
CA LEU A 574 -24.13 9.60 -4.13
C LEU A 574 -24.08 8.65 -5.36
N PRO A 575 -24.34 7.33 -5.20
CA PRO A 575 -24.58 6.64 -3.93
C PRO A 575 -23.32 6.65 -3.06
N PHE A 576 -23.47 6.92 -1.75
CA PHE A 576 -22.36 6.86 -0.80
C PHE A 576 -21.75 5.46 -0.84
N GLN A 577 -20.62 5.33 -1.53
CA GLN A 577 -19.92 4.09 -1.77
C GLN A 577 -18.56 4.23 -1.11
N ARG A 578 -18.33 3.45 -0.06
CA ARG A 578 -17.03 3.34 0.59
C ARG A 578 -15.97 2.92 -0.42
N SER A 579 -14.77 3.48 -0.29
CA SER A 579 -13.62 2.98 -1.04
C SER A 579 -13.26 1.58 -0.56
N LYS A 580 -12.54 0.82 -1.38
CA LYS A 580 -12.20 -0.57 -1.09
C LYS A 580 -10.77 -0.91 -1.48
N VAL A 581 -10.06 -1.66 -0.64
CA VAL A 581 -8.71 -2.18 -0.93
C VAL A 581 -8.64 -3.67 -0.56
N GLU A 582 -8.50 -4.55 -1.54
CA GLU A 582 -8.55 -6.00 -1.33
C GLU A 582 -7.46 -6.79 -2.05
N GLY A 583 -6.83 -7.73 -1.34
CA GLY A 583 -5.97 -8.78 -1.90
C GLY A 583 -4.50 -8.39 -2.13
N PHE A 584 -4.03 -7.24 -1.61
CA PHE A 584 -2.65 -6.79 -1.78
C PHE A 584 -1.74 -7.29 -0.64
N ALA A 585 -0.42 -7.35 -0.89
CA ALA A 585 0.51 -7.51 0.22
C ALA A 585 0.45 -6.29 1.14
N GLU A 586 0.46 -5.08 0.58
CA GLU A 586 0.22 -3.86 1.36
C GLU A 586 -0.91 -3.08 0.70
N GLY A 587 -1.94 -2.73 1.47
CA GLY A 587 -3.01 -1.87 0.97
C GLY A 587 -2.44 -0.49 0.64
N ILE A 588 -2.06 0.25 1.68
CA ILE A 588 -1.49 1.59 1.55
C ILE A 588 -0.14 1.64 2.27
N ARG A 589 0.90 2.13 1.58
CA ARG A 589 2.21 2.41 2.16
C ARG A 589 2.61 3.86 1.88
N SER A 590 2.80 4.64 2.95
CA SER A 590 3.18 6.04 2.90
C SER A 590 4.48 6.29 3.68
N GLU A 591 5.53 6.70 2.98
CA GLU A 591 6.86 6.99 3.53
C GLU A 591 7.19 8.47 3.35
N ASN A 592 7.39 9.20 4.45
CA ASN A 592 7.48 10.66 4.41
C ASN A 592 8.76 11.16 5.06
N TYR A 593 9.30 12.25 4.51
CA TYR A 593 10.55 12.84 4.97
C TYR A 593 10.45 14.34 5.29
N SER A 594 9.48 15.06 4.72
CA SER A 594 9.27 16.50 4.94
C SER A 594 7.83 16.91 4.61
N LEU A 595 7.30 17.89 5.33
CA LEU A 595 6.07 18.58 4.94
C LEU A 595 6.22 19.26 3.56
N GLU A 596 5.36 18.92 2.58
CA GLU A 596 5.34 19.55 1.24
C GLU A 596 4.37 20.74 1.15
N SER A 597 3.32 20.75 1.96
CA SER A 597 2.32 21.83 1.99
C SER A 597 1.72 21.96 3.38
N LEU A 598 1.26 23.16 3.72
CA LEU A 598 0.54 23.43 4.96
C LEU A 598 -0.90 22.91 4.83
N SER A 599 -1.15 21.70 5.33
CA SER A 599 -2.48 21.09 5.38
C SER A 599 -2.56 20.18 6.61
N ASP A 600 -3.75 20.11 7.20
CA ASP A 600 -4.14 19.15 8.24
C ASP A 600 -4.43 17.75 7.67
N ASP A 601 -4.73 17.65 6.38
CA ASP A 601 -5.02 16.41 5.65
C ASP A 601 -3.82 16.00 4.80
N ILE A 602 -2.78 15.39 5.40
CA ILE A 602 -1.62 14.89 4.64
C ILE A 602 -1.89 13.46 4.16
N VAL A 603 -2.15 12.54 5.08
CA VAL A 603 -2.53 11.15 4.75
C VAL A 603 -3.88 10.91 5.40
N ASN A 604 -4.92 10.89 4.57
CA ASN A 604 -6.29 10.76 5.03
C ASN A 604 -6.91 9.46 4.48
N VAL A 605 -7.13 8.49 5.35
CA VAL A 605 -7.76 7.20 5.06
C VAL A 605 -9.07 7.14 5.81
N LYS A 606 -10.17 7.43 5.12
CA LYS A 606 -11.52 7.50 5.68
C LYS A 606 -12.45 6.55 4.95
N ASN A 607 -13.50 6.09 5.63
CA ASN A 607 -14.59 5.32 5.04
C ASN A 607 -14.17 4.25 4.01
N THR A 608 -13.12 3.50 4.32
CA THR A 608 -12.54 2.51 3.41
C THR A 608 -12.65 1.11 3.98
N ASP A 609 -13.00 0.16 3.13
CA ASP A 609 -13.04 -1.27 3.45
C ASP A 609 -11.74 -1.94 2.98
N PHE A 610 -10.91 -2.37 3.93
CA PHE A 610 -9.71 -3.16 3.70
C PHE A 610 -10.01 -4.63 3.95
N LYS A 611 -9.65 -5.50 3.00
CA LYS A 611 -9.92 -6.94 3.15
C LYS A 611 -8.83 -7.80 2.55
N ASN A 612 -8.46 -8.88 3.24
CA ASN A 612 -7.50 -9.87 2.72
C ASN A 612 -6.15 -9.26 2.29
N ASN A 613 -5.75 -8.13 2.88
CA ASN A 613 -4.42 -7.57 2.68
C ASN A 613 -3.47 -8.13 3.76
N LEU A 614 -2.21 -8.42 3.44
CA LEU A 614 -1.24 -8.83 4.48
C LEU A 614 -1.04 -7.68 5.49
N HIS A 615 -0.89 -6.46 4.97
CA HIS A 615 -0.81 -5.21 5.70
C HIS A 615 -1.87 -4.23 5.18
N GLY A 616 -2.69 -3.65 6.07
CA GLY A 616 -3.72 -2.68 5.66
C GLY A 616 -3.13 -1.32 5.30
N VAL A 617 -2.63 -0.58 6.30
CA VAL A 617 -2.05 0.76 6.15
C VAL A 617 -0.72 0.84 6.90
N TYR A 618 0.34 1.29 6.22
CA TYR A 618 1.61 1.68 6.83
C TYR A 618 1.86 3.16 6.56
N VAL A 619 2.16 3.93 7.61
CA VAL A 619 2.52 5.35 7.51
C VAL A 619 3.72 5.65 8.40
N SER A 620 4.67 6.43 7.87
CA SER A 620 5.90 6.77 8.60
C SER A 620 6.39 8.20 8.37
N GLY A 621 7.13 8.73 9.37
CA GLY A 621 7.97 9.93 9.27
C GLY A 621 7.23 11.27 9.20
N LEU A 622 5.92 11.29 9.50
CA LEU A 622 5.11 12.50 9.53
C LEU A 622 5.06 13.13 10.91
N VAL A 623 5.23 14.44 11.00
CA VAL A 623 5.09 15.16 12.29
C VAL A 623 3.63 15.40 12.68
N ALA A 624 2.73 15.50 11.70
CA ALA A 624 1.29 15.65 11.87
C ALA A 624 0.53 15.26 10.59
N GLY A 625 -0.80 15.29 10.63
CA GLY A 625 -1.67 15.19 9.45
C GLY A 625 -1.99 13.77 8.99
N VAL A 626 -1.86 12.78 9.87
CA VAL A 626 -2.28 11.39 9.63
C VAL A 626 -3.67 11.18 10.21
N HIS A 627 -4.64 10.81 9.38
CA HIS A 627 -6.02 10.52 9.77
C HIS A 627 -6.42 9.15 9.23
N ILE A 628 -6.74 8.22 10.12
CA ILE A 628 -7.24 6.88 9.79
C ILE A 628 -8.55 6.71 10.57
N VAL A 629 -9.68 7.02 9.94
CA VAL A 629 -10.97 7.20 10.62
C VAL A 629 -12.10 6.46 9.92
N ASP A 630 -13.02 5.85 10.69
CA ASP A 630 -14.24 5.20 10.18
C ASP A 630 -13.98 4.12 9.11
N ASN A 631 -12.86 3.39 9.20
CA ASN A 631 -12.51 2.30 8.28
C ASN A 631 -12.96 0.93 8.80
N HIS A 632 -13.18 -0.02 7.89
CA HIS A 632 -13.35 -1.43 8.22
C HIS A 632 -12.11 -2.18 7.74
N ILE A 633 -11.41 -2.87 8.65
CA ILE A 633 -10.10 -3.45 8.38
C ILE A 633 -10.10 -4.93 8.75
N ASP A 634 -10.34 -5.75 7.74
CA ASP A 634 -10.31 -7.21 7.82
C ASP A 634 -8.90 -7.74 7.51
N VAL A 635 -8.18 -8.16 8.55
CA VAL A 635 -6.84 -8.74 8.46
C VAL A 635 -6.95 -10.27 8.36
N PRO A 636 -6.30 -10.92 7.39
CA PRO A 636 -6.20 -12.37 7.39
C PRO A 636 -5.32 -12.83 8.55
N ASN A 637 -5.65 -13.92 9.23
CA ASN A 637 -4.78 -14.51 10.26
C ASN A 637 -4.49 -16.01 10.03
N SER A 638 -4.95 -16.54 8.90
CA SER A 638 -4.46 -17.82 8.38
C SER A 638 -3.33 -17.57 7.37
N TYR A 639 -2.48 -18.58 7.17
CA TYR A 639 -1.54 -18.57 6.06
C TYR A 639 -2.32 -18.50 4.75
N ILE A 640 -2.43 -17.30 4.19
CA ILE A 640 -2.75 -17.12 2.79
C ILE A 640 -1.44 -17.34 2.04
N ALA A 641 -1.38 -18.44 1.29
CA ALA A 641 -0.35 -18.60 0.29
C ALA A 641 -0.53 -17.44 -0.69
N PHE A 642 0.33 -16.43 -0.59
CA PHE A 642 0.49 -15.46 -1.67
C PHE A 642 1.27 -16.21 -2.76
N PRO A 643 0.64 -16.50 -3.91
CA PRO A 643 1.29 -17.29 -4.94
C PRO A 643 2.67 -16.69 -5.33
N GLY A 644 3.80 -17.41 -5.28
CA GLY A 644 5.13 -16.86 -5.63
C GLY A 644 6.01 -16.46 -4.45
N GLY A 645 5.55 -16.71 -3.22
CA GLY A 645 6.35 -16.57 -2.00
C GLY A 645 6.25 -15.20 -1.35
N GLN A 646 6.74 -15.11 -0.10
CA GLN A 646 6.77 -13.87 0.66
C GLN A 646 7.68 -12.85 -0.06
N PRO A 647 7.36 -11.53 -0.01
CA PRO A 647 8.24 -10.52 -0.58
C PRO A 647 9.67 -10.67 -0.03
N PRO A 648 10.73 -10.37 -0.81
CA PRO A 648 12.12 -10.75 -0.49
C PRO A 648 12.67 -10.26 0.87
N VAL A 649 11.96 -9.36 1.56
CA VAL A 649 12.36 -8.71 2.83
C VAL A 649 11.16 -8.53 3.80
N ALA A 650 10.06 -9.26 3.62
CA ALA A 650 8.77 -8.89 4.21
C ALA A 650 8.66 -9.12 5.73
N GLN A 651 8.02 -8.16 6.40
CA GLN A 651 7.36 -8.42 7.68
C GLN A 651 6.27 -9.47 7.46
N THR A 652 6.49 -10.68 7.98
CA THR A 652 5.58 -11.82 7.80
C THR A 652 4.35 -11.75 8.71
N ALA A 653 4.43 -10.99 9.79
CA ALA A 653 3.29 -10.72 10.64
C ALA A 653 2.27 -9.84 9.90
N ARG A 654 1.00 -10.10 10.17
CA ARG A 654 -0.12 -9.43 9.52
C ARG A 654 -0.61 -8.32 10.43
N TYR A 655 -0.94 -7.16 9.85
CA TYR A 655 -1.46 -6.07 10.64
C TYR A 655 -2.46 -5.20 9.89
N GLY A 656 -3.39 -4.59 10.65
CA GLY A 656 -4.35 -3.65 10.11
C GLY A 656 -3.68 -2.31 9.81
N VAL A 657 -3.19 -1.63 10.85
CA VAL A 657 -2.56 -0.31 10.74
C VAL A 657 -1.21 -0.30 11.47
N TYR A 658 -0.22 0.33 10.86
CA TYR A 658 1.10 0.57 11.45
C TYR A 658 1.47 2.05 11.32
N VAL A 659 1.65 2.71 12.46
CA VAL A 659 2.09 4.10 12.56
C VAL A 659 3.51 4.14 13.11
N ASP A 660 4.49 4.50 12.27
CA ASP A 660 5.92 4.35 12.55
C ASP A 660 6.63 5.72 12.60
N GLN A 661 7.00 6.13 13.82
CA GLN A 661 7.63 7.42 14.10
C GLN A 661 6.84 8.62 13.54
N CYS A 662 5.51 8.55 13.64
CA CYS A 662 4.65 9.69 13.39
C CYS A 662 4.41 10.46 14.69
N GLY A 663 4.64 11.77 14.67
CA GLY A 663 4.50 12.64 15.83
C GLY A 663 3.04 12.80 16.28
N LYS A 664 2.16 13.17 15.34
CA LYS A 664 0.72 13.31 15.58
C LYS A 664 -0.09 12.50 14.57
N PHE A 665 -1.05 11.74 15.07
CA PHE A 665 -1.99 10.96 14.27
C PHE A 665 -3.36 10.87 14.95
N ASP A 666 -4.40 10.72 14.13
CA ASP A 666 -5.76 10.41 14.55
C ASP A 666 -6.12 9.02 14.04
N VAL A 667 -6.27 8.05 14.95
CA VAL A 667 -6.73 6.69 14.65
C VAL A 667 -7.97 6.43 15.50
N ARG A 668 -9.15 6.62 14.90
CA ARG A 668 -10.41 6.51 15.63
C ARG A 668 -11.56 5.90 14.84
N GLN A 669 -12.53 5.34 15.57
CA GLN A 669 -13.79 4.80 15.02
C GLN A 669 -13.59 3.76 13.90
N ASN A 670 -12.45 3.09 13.87
CA ASN A 670 -12.22 1.99 12.93
C ASN A 670 -12.69 0.67 13.55
N SER A 671 -13.19 -0.23 12.69
CA SER A 671 -13.49 -1.61 13.05
C SER A 671 -12.41 -2.52 12.50
N PHE A 672 -11.62 -3.11 13.38
CA PHE A 672 -10.57 -4.07 13.07
C PHE A 672 -11.06 -5.49 13.35
N LYS A 673 -10.86 -6.38 12.39
CA LYS A 673 -11.21 -7.79 12.56
C LYS A 673 -10.19 -8.72 11.94
N ALA A 674 -9.84 -9.77 12.66
CA ALA A 674 -9.11 -10.88 12.09
C ALA A 674 -10.07 -11.99 11.61
N THR A 675 -9.89 -12.45 10.37
CA THR A 675 -10.92 -13.22 9.63
C THR A 675 -11.06 -14.72 9.96
N VAL A 676 -10.21 -15.33 10.80
CA VAL A 676 -10.34 -16.76 11.18
C VAL A 676 -10.08 -16.98 12.68
N GLU A 677 -10.97 -17.66 13.40
CA GLU A 677 -10.89 -17.82 14.88
C GLU A 677 -9.72 -18.69 15.42
N SER A 678 -8.76 -19.10 14.57
CA SER A 678 -7.67 -20.04 14.94
C SER A 678 -6.51 -20.06 13.94
N GLY A 679 -5.96 -18.89 13.62
CA GLY A 679 -4.73 -18.75 12.84
C GLY A 679 -3.48 -19.29 13.57
N THR A 680 -2.47 -19.76 12.85
CA THR A 680 -1.12 -20.05 13.41
C THR A 680 -0.17 -18.86 13.28
N GLU A 681 -0.62 -17.78 12.66
CA GLU A 681 0.23 -16.70 12.24
C GLU A 681 -0.15 -15.40 12.94
N LEU A 682 0.87 -14.70 13.42
CA LEU A 682 0.72 -13.47 14.16
C LEU A 682 -0.09 -12.42 13.38
N SER A 683 -1.11 -11.89 14.04
CA SER A 683 -2.03 -10.87 13.56
C SER A 683 -2.19 -9.76 14.59
N VAL A 684 -2.10 -8.51 14.14
CA VAL A 684 -2.23 -7.32 14.99
C VAL A 684 -3.25 -6.35 14.42
N GLY A 685 -4.14 -5.78 15.24
CA GLY A 685 -5.08 -4.76 14.78
C GLY A 685 -4.35 -3.46 14.42
N LEU A 686 -3.76 -2.83 15.44
CA LEU A 686 -3.06 -1.54 15.35
C LEU A 686 -1.68 -1.62 16.00
N ILE A 687 -0.67 -1.06 15.33
CA ILE A 687 0.68 -0.88 15.87
C ILE A 687 1.03 0.60 15.87
N VAL A 688 1.43 1.11 17.03
CA VAL A 688 2.01 2.45 17.19
C VAL A 688 3.46 2.27 17.65
N ALA A 689 4.40 2.71 16.83
CA ALA A 689 5.82 2.56 17.10
C ALA A 689 6.53 3.90 17.15
N ASN A 690 7.21 4.17 18.27
CA ASN A 690 8.08 5.33 18.46
C ASN A 690 7.43 6.69 18.11
N SER A 691 6.17 6.92 18.49
CA SER A 691 5.49 8.20 18.28
C SER A 691 6.14 9.38 19.03
N GLY A 692 7.03 9.07 19.98
CA GLY A 692 7.80 10.04 20.75
C GLY A 692 7.00 10.72 21.86
N PRO A 693 7.47 11.89 22.35
CA PRO A 693 6.92 12.57 23.54
C PRO A 693 5.59 13.26 23.29
N VAL A 694 5.02 13.04 22.12
CA VAL A 694 3.89 13.76 21.61
C VAL A 694 2.61 13.00 21.97
N VAL A 695 1.66 13.73 22.55
CA VAL A 695 0.37 13.19 23.00
C VAL A 695 -0.42 12.66 21.80
N ASN A 696 -0.82 11.40 21.84
CA ASN A 696 -1.64 10.78 20.80
C ASN A 696 -2.73 9.93 21.45
N ARG A 697 -3.92 9.96 20.84
CA ARG A 697 -5.10 9.23 21.31
C ARG A 697 -5.50 8.17 20.29
N VAL A 698 -5.64 6.94 20.75
CA VAL A 698 -6.34 5.89 19.98
C VAL A 698 -7.74 5.80 20.55
N TYR A 699 -8.74 6.21 19.76
CA TYR A 699 -10.08 6.51 20.26
C TYR A 699 -11.18 5.66 19.60
N ALA A 700 -12.04 5.03 20.39
CA ALA A 700 -13.28 4.41 19.90
C ALA A 700 -13.10 3.41 18.75
N ASN A 701 -11.97 2.69 18.69
CA ASN A 701 -11.79 1.61 17.72
C ASN A 701 -12.33 0.29 18.30
N GLU A 702 -12.85 -0.56 17.42
CA GLU A 702 -13.30 -1.91 17.75
C GLU A 702 -12.26 -2.93 17.26
N PHE A 703 -11.89 -3.89 18.09
CA PHE A 703 -10.96 -4.97 17.76
C PHE A 703 -11.63 -6.32 18.03
N ASP A 704 -11.50 -7.25 17.08
CA ASP A 704 -11.98 -8.62 17.21
C ASP A 704 -10.97 -9.64 16.65
N ASN A 705 -10.65 -10.66 17.46
CA ASN A 705 -10.03 -11.93 17.06
C ASN A 705 -8.54 -11.89 16.65
N PHE A 706 -7.78 -10.88 17.11
CA PHE A 706 -6.34 -10.77 16.86
C PHE A 706 -5.48 -11.49 17.90
N ASP A 707 -4.22 -11.80 17.57
CA ASP A 707 -3.24 -12.15 18.61
C ASP A 707 -2.98 -10.93 19.51
N TYR A 708 -2.92 -9.75 18.89
CA TYR A 708 -2.80 -8.47 19.59
C TYR A 708 -3.78 -7.44 19.03
N GLY A 709 -4.65 -6.87 19.88
CA GLY A 709 -5.52 -5.77 19.47
C GLY A 709 -4.70 -4.53 19.11
N ILE A 710 -3.97 -4.02 20.10
CA ILE A 710 -3.03 -2.90 19.96
C ILE A 710 -1.64 -3.31 20.44
N GLN A 711 -0.61 -3.01 19.64
CA GLN A 711 0.78 -2.99 20.09
C GLN A 711 1.35 -1.56 20.12
N ALA A 712 1.90 -1.16 21.27
CA ALA A 712 2.69 0.04 21.42
C ALA A 712 4.16 -0.34 21.58
N ILE A 713 4.98 -0.05 20.57
CA ILE A 713 6.36 -0.52 20.47
C ILE A 713 7.32 0.67 20.63
N GLY A 714 8.31 0.52 21.53
CA GLY A 714 9.36 1.53 21.70
C GLY A 714 8.89 2.77 22.47
N ASP A 715 9.36 3.94 22.07
CA ASP A 715 9.10 5.20 22.79
C ASP A 715 7.83 5.90 22.30
N ASN A 716 6.71 5.67 22.98
CA ASN A 716 5.44 6.35 22.72
C ASN A 716 5.05 7.27 23.89
N MET A 717 6.06 7.79 24.59
CA MET A 717 5.92 8.72 25.71
C MET A 717 7.11 9.70 25.76
N ASN A 718 7.13 10.65 26.71
CA ASN A 718 8.37 11.37 26.98
C ASN A 718 9.27 10.53 27.88
N GLY A 719 10.15 9.77 27.27
CA GLY A 719 10.97 8.79 27.98
C GLY A 719 11.83 9.33 29.14
N ALA A 720 12.18 10.61 29.18
CA ALA A 720 13.06 11.16 30.22
C ALA A 720 12.33 11.55 31.52
N ASP A 721 11.00 11.61 31.50
CA ASP A 721 10.18 11.99 32.66
C ASP A 721 8.87 11.21 32.61
N ASN A 722 8.82 10.14 33.39
CA ASN A 722 7.67 9.22 33.45
C ASN A 722 6.37 9.89 33.92
N SER A 723 6.42 11.14 34.39
CA SER A 723 5.25 11.96 34.75
C SER A 723 4.63 12.75 33.59
N LYS A 724 5.23 12.67 32.39
CA LYS A 724 4.75 13.37 31.20
C LYS A 724 3.87 12.47 30.31
N PRO A 725 2.94 13.07 29.53
CA PRO A 725 1.99 12.31 28.72
C PRO A 725 2.64 11.70 27.46
N GLY A 726 1.84 10.93 26.73
CA GLY A 726 2.25 10.20 25.54
C GLY A 726 1.04 9.56 24.87
N LEU A 727 1.18 8.33 24.40
CA LEU A 727 0.08 7.53 23.87
C LEU A 727 -0.90 7.11 24.98
N TYR A 728 -2.20 7.31 24.74
CA TYR A 728 -3.26 6.79 25.61
C TYR A 728 -4.40 6.17 24.80
N PHE A 729 -5.05 5.20 25.42
CA PHE A 729 -6.11 4.40 24.82
C PHE A 729 -7.44 4.80 25.46
N GLN A 730 -8.39 5.25 24.66
CA GLN A 730 -9.68 5.72 25.17
C GLN A 730 -10.85 5.16 24.37
N CYS A 731 -11.89 4.69 25.06
CA CYS A 731 -13.14 4.20 24.49
C CYS A 731 -13.02 3.05 23.48
N ASN A 732 -11.88 2.37 23.40
CA ASN A 732 -11.72 1.24 22.49
C ASN A 732 -12.48 0.01 23.02
N HIS A 733 -12.96 -0.82 22.10
CA HIS A 733 -13.68 -2.05 22.40
C HIS A 733 -12.86 -3.25 21.97
N PHE A 734 -12.60 -4.17 22.90
CA PHE A 734 -11.81 -5.37 22.67
C PHE A 734 -12.66 -6.62 22.86
N GLY A 735 -12.72 -7.43 21.81
CA GLY A 735 -13.53 -8.62 21.71
C GLY A 735 -14.97 -8.36 21.26
N TYR A 736 -15.66 -9.45 20.96
CA TYR A 736 -17.03 -9.46 20.49
C TYR A 736 -17.80 -10.62 21.11
N THR A 737 -18.93 -10.34 21.76
CA THR A 737 -19.85 -11.38 22.21
C THR A 737 -20.98 -11.58 21.20
N ASN A 738 -21.02 -12.76 20.56
CA ASN A 738 -22.06 -13.08 19.59
C ASN A 738 -23.43 -13.30 20.25
N GLN A 739 -24.48 -13.36 19.44
CA GLN A 739 -25.88 -13.58 19.89
C GLN A 739 -26.11 -14.89 20.68
N TRP A 740 -25.17 -15.83 20.64
CA TRP A 740 -25.21 -17.11 21.34
C TRP A 740 -24.46 -17.07 22.69
N GLY A 741 -23.91 -15.91 23.05
CA GLY A 741 -23.09 -15.72 24.25
C GLY A 741 -21.69 -16.32 24.13
N THR A 742 -21.21 -16.57 22.91
CA THR A 742 -19.80 -16.92 22.68
C THR A 742 -19.02 -15.64 22.50
N THR A 743 -18.00 -15.48 23.33
CA THR A 743 -17.10 -14.33 23.27
C THR A 743 -15.87 -14.71 22.45
N TYR A 744 -15.60 -13.90 21.45
CA TYR A 744 -14.36 -13.86 20.68
C TYR A 744 -13.57 -12.64 21.13
N GLY A 745 -12.26 -12.69 20.98
CA GLY A 745 -11.43 -11.55 21.30
C GLY A 745 -9.97 -11.92 21.23
N GLU A 746 -9.14 -10.98 21.66
CA GLU A 746 -7.72 -11.03 21.43
C GLU A 746 -7.02 -11.96 22.43
N ASP A 747 -5.86 -12.49 22.04
CA ASP A 747 -4.97 -13.13 23.01
C ASP A 747 -4.40 -12.06 23.98
N VAL A 748 -4.05 -10.90 23.44
CA VAL A 748 -3.68 -9.71 24.20
C VAL A 748 -4.38 -8.46 23.65
N ASP A 749 -5.20 -7.79 24.45
CA ASP A 749 -5.98 -6.63 23.98
C ASP A 749 -5.04 -5.43 23.75
N ILE A 750 -4.24 -5.07 24.75
CA ILE A 750 -3.22 -4.01 24.69
C ILE A 750 -1.86 -4.56 25.12
N HIS A 751 -0.86 -4.43 24.25
CA HIS A 751 0.51 -4.86 24.51
C HIS A 751 1.49 -3.69 24.35
N VAL A 752 2.22 -3.40 25.42
CA VAL A 752 3.26 -2.37 25.45
C VAL A 752 4.62 -3.04 25.58
N ASP A 753 5.52 -2.80 24.62
CA ASP A 753 6.80 -3.50 24.52
C ASP A 753 7.96 -2.58 24.11
N ALA A 754 9.18 -3.03 24.35
CA ALA A 754 10.43 -2.35 24.02
C ALA A 754 11.22 -3.16 22.98
N VAL A 755 11.67 -2.50 21.91
CA VAL A 755 12.60 -3.13 20.94
C VAL A 755 13.99 -3.33 21.56
N VAL A 756 14.43 -2.40 22.44
CA VAL A 756 15.72 -2.45 23.16
C VAL A 756 15.57 -1.85 24.57
N LEU A 757 16.00 -2.57 25.61
CA LEU A 757 15.79 -2.21 27.04
C LEU A 757 16.59 -1.01 27.55
N THR A 758 17.59 -0.54 26.79
CA THR A 758 18.43 0.58 27.18
C THR A 758 17.83 1.94 26.82
N GLN A 759 16.66 1.95 26.15
CA GLN A 759 15.95 3.16 25.77
C GLN A 759 14.73 3.34 26.66
N ASN A 760 14.33 4.60 26.85
CA ASN A 760 13.08 4.89 27.54
C ASN A 760 11.93 4.49 26.60
N THR A 761 11.08 3.58 27.05
CA THR A 761 10.02 2.95 26.24
C THR A 761 8.75 2.85 27.06
N GLY A 762 7.61 2.85 26.37
CA GLY A 762 6.31 2.72 26.99
C GLY A 762 5.26 3.62 26.35
N VAL A 763 4.13 3.73 27.03
CA VAL A 763 3.00 4.62 26.74
C VAL A 763 2.84 5.60 27.90
N SER A 764 1.83 6.49 27.86
CA SER A 764 1.50 7.31 29.02
C SER A 764 1.35 6.42 30.26
N MET A 765 2.16 6.68 31.30
CA MET A 765 2.13 5.92 32.55
C MET A 765 0.74 5.95 33.17
N LEU A 766 -0.01 7.04 32.97
CA LEU A 766 -1.29 7.27 33.60
C LEU A 766 -2.37 7.19 32.51
N GLN A 767 -3.10 6.07 32.50
CA GLN A 767 -4.24 5.84 31.62
C GLN A 767 -5.51 6.26 32.38
N GLY A 768 -5.84 7.55 32.27
CA GLY A 768 -6.96 8.20 32.94
C GLY A 768 -6.71 8.53 34.43
N TYR A 769 -7.59 9.34 35.01
CA TYR A 769 -7.47 9.84 36.39
C TYR A 769 -8.84 9.96 37.08
N ASP A 770 -8.88 10.02 38.42
CA ASP A 770 -10.12 10.21 39.21
C ASP A 770 -10.13 11.57 39.90
N GLN A 771 -11.00 12.47 39.45
CA GLN A 771 -11.33 13.68 40.19
C GLN A 771 -12.83 13.94 40.26
N SER A 772 -13.60 12.95 40.72
CA SER A 772 -15.06 13.03 40.92
C SER A 772 -15.92 13.10 39.64
N THR A 773 -15.31 13.16 38.45
CA THR A 773 -15.99 13.07 37.15
C THR A 773 -15.53 11.83 36.37
N VAL A 774 -16.47 10.92 36.07
CA VAL A 774 -16.23 9.72 35.25
C VAL A 774 -15.70 10.02 33.84
N ALA A 775 -15.79 11.27 33.35
CA ALA A 775 -15.34 11.66 32.01
C ALA A 775 -13.83 11.53 31.77
N THR A 776 -13.02 11.46 32.83
CA THR A 776 -11.55 11.45 32.78
C THR A 776 -10.95 10.05 32.77
N LEU A 777 -11.79 9.02 32.76
CA LEU A 777 -11.39 7.61 32.67
C LEU A 777 -11.19 7.17 31.20
N PRO A 778 -10.39 6.12 30.95
CA PRO A 778 -10.14 5.60 29.62
C PRO A 778 -11.38 5.01 28.96
N HIS A 779 -12.28 4.37 29.73
CA HIS A 779 -13.49 3.72 29.22
C HIS A 779 -13.26 2.67 28.12
N ASN A 780 -12.06 2.09 28.00
CA ASN A 780 -11.89 0.92 27.15
C ASN A 780 -12.67 -0.25 27.75
N THR A 781 -13.25 -1.07 26.89
CA THR A 781 -14.06 -2.22 27.28
C THR A 781 -13.40 -3.51 26.82
N PHE A 782 -13.40 -4.49 27.71
CA PHE A 782 -12.73 -5.78 27.57
C PHE A 782 -13.78 -6.88 27.69
N ASP A 783 -14.41 -7.23 26.57
CA ASP A 783 -15.47 -8.23 26.54
C ASP A 783 -14.91 -9.65 26.70
N ASN A 784 -13.64 -9.87 26.33
CA ASN A 784 -13.00 -11.17 26.29
C ASN A 784 -12.49 -11.70 27.65
N VAL A 785 -13.37 -12.38 28.41
CA VAL A 785 -13.05 -12.89 29.77
C VAL A 785 -12.99 -14.43 29.84
N TYR A 786 -12.07 -15.08 29.11
CA TYR A 786 -11.73 -16.49 29.34
C TYR A 786 -10.31 -16.68 29.89
N SER A 787 -10.06 -17.82 30.54
CA SER A 787 -8.76 -18.12 31.17
C SER A 787 -7.67 -18.34 30.10
N GLY A 788 -7.03 -17.26 29.66
CA GLY A 788 -5.99 -17.30 28.62
C GLY A 788 -5.69 -15.94 27.99
N SER A 789 -6.66 -15.03 27.90
CA SER A 789 -6.47 -13.68 27.38
C SER A 789 -5.81 -12.75 28.41
N THR A 790 -5.00 -11.80 27.93
CA THR A 790 -4.41 -10.73 28.75
C THR A 790 -4.96 -9.38 28.27
N GLN A 791 -5.71 -8.66 29.11
CA GLN A 791 -6.25 -7.35 28.71
C GLN A 791 -5.13 -6.32 28.52
N ILE A 792 -4.21 -6.24 29.47
CA ILE A 792 -3.09 -5.28 29.38
C ILE A 792 -1.80 -5.98 29.76
N SER A 793 -0.90 -6.06 28.79
CA SER A 793 0.47 -6.53 28.97
C SER A 793 1.43 -5.36 28.83
N ASN A 794 2.29 -5.15 29.82
CA ASN A 794 3.34 -4.15 29.79
C ASN A 794 4.70 -4.81 30.07
N LEU A 795 5.56 -4.80 29.06
CA LEU A 795 6.94 -5.29 29.12
C LEU A 795 7.97 -4.15 28.93
N SER A 796 7.50 -2.90 28.93
CA SER A 796 8.33 -1.71 28.67
C SER A 796 9.11 -1.22 29.89
N LYS A 797 9.87 -0.11 29.76
CA LYS A 797 10.63 0.42 30.91
C LYS A 797 9.73 0.98 32.01
N SER A 798 8.58 1.54 31.65
CA SER A 798 7.72 2.30 32.55
C SER A 798 6.53 1.48 33.05
N PHE A 799 6.06 1.76 34.27
CA PHE A 799 4.81 1.19 34.77
C PHE A 799 3.60 1.83 34.07
N VAL A 800 2.48 1.12 34.07
CA VAL A 800 1.18 1.67 33.63
C VAL A 800 0.20 1.60 34.79
N ILE A 801 -0.39 2.74 35.14
CA ILE A 801 -1.53 2.83 36.06
C ILE A 801 -2.79 2.99 35.21
N TYR A 802 -3.68 2.01 35.28
CA TYR A 802 -4.94 2.00 34.55
C TYR A 802 -6.11 2.31 35.48
N SER A 803 -6.74 3.47 35.30
CA SER A 803 -7.88 3.91 36.10
C SER A 803 -9.20 3.43 35.51
N TYR A 804 -10.08 2.83 36.32
CA TYR A 804 -11.37 2.31 35.86
C TYR A 804 -12.44 2.35 36.93
N GLU A 805 -13.71 2.33 36.50
CA GLU A 805 -14.88 2.46 37.37
C GLU A 805 -15.37 1.10 37.89
N ALA A 806 -15.45 0.95 39.22
CA ALA A 806 -15.81 -0.30 39.89
C ALA A 806 -17.20 -0.83 39.51
N SER A 807 -18.13 0.06 39.16
CA SER A 807 -19.52 -0.29 38.89
C SER A 807 -19.77 -0.94 37.53
N THR A 808 -18.76 -1.01 36.65
CA THR A 808 -18.89 -1.52 35.27
C THR A 808 -17.89 -2.66 35.00
N PRO A 809 -18.32 -3.93 35.00
CA PRO A 809 -17.40 -5.06 34.86
C PRO A 809 -16.59 -5.09 33.55
N LEU A 810 -17.13 -4.54 32.46
CA LEU A 810 -16.46 -4.55 31.15
C LEU A 810 -15.23 -3.62 31.07
N VAL A 811 -15.09 -2.65 31.98
CA VAL A 811 -13.92 -1.74 31.97
C VAL A 811 -12.80 -2.18 32.92
N ASP A 812 -12.98 -3.29 33.66
CA ASP A 812 -11.94 -3.87 34.53
C ASP A 812 -10.97 -4.74 33.71
N PRO A 813 -9.69 -4.35 33.57
CA PRO A 813 -8.69 -5.22 32.99
C PRO A 813 -8.36 -6.32 34.00
N THR A 814 -9.12 -7.42 33.94
CA THR A 814 -9.06 -8.48 34.95
C THR A 814 -7.71 -9.19 34.98
N TYR A 815 -7.15 -9.47 33.80
CA TYR A 815 -5.88 -10.15 33.58
C TYR A 815 -4.84 -9.16 33.02
N VAL A 816 -3.88 -8.80 33.87
CA VAL A 816 -2.79 -7.87 33.53
C VAL A 816 -1.44 -8.40 34.02
N THR A 817 -0.35 -7.92 33.42
CA THR A 817 1.02 -8.16 33.91
C THR A 817 1.30 -7.37 35.20
N ILE A 818 2.31 -7.78 35.98
CA ILE A 818 2.64 -7.18 37.29
C ILE A 818 2.97 -5.68 37.24
N ASP A 819 3.48 -5.20 36.11
CA ASP A 819 3.84 -3.79 35.88
C ASP A 819 2.65 -2.91 35.45
N VAL A 820 1.43 -3.45 35.54
CA VAL A 820 0.17 -2.74 35.35
C VAL A 820 -0.56 -2.63 36.69
N ILE A 821 -0.61 -1.42 37.23
CA ILE A 821 -1.28 -1.10 38.50
C ILE A 821 -2.73 -0.74 38.19
N LYS A 822 -3.66 -1.45 38.85
CA LYS A 822 -5.10 -1.26 38.69
C LYS A 822 -5.62 -0.20 39.68
N ASN A 823 -6.10 0.93 39.16
CA ASN A 823 -6.67 2.01 39.98
C ASN A 823 -8.20 2.00 39.91
N ILE A 824 -8.86 1.58 41.00
CA ILE A 824 -10.31 1.46 41.06
C ILE A 824 -10.93 2.77 41.56
N THR A 825 -11.81 3.36 40.75
CA THR A 825 -12.65 4.51 41.13
C THR A 825 -14.02 4.03 41.60
N ASN A 826 -14.50 4.60 42.71
CA ASN A 826 -15.81 4.28 43.27
C ASN A 826 -16.75 5.47 43.06
N ASN A 827 -17.12 5.75 41.80
CA ASN A 827 -18.02 6.86 41.52
C ASN A 827 -19.49 6.41 41.66
N THR A 828 -20.38 7.35 42.02
CA THR A 828 -21.82 7.04 42.24
C THR A 828 -22.68 7.23 40.99
N VAL A 829 -22.07 7.75 39.93
CA VAL A 829 -22.70 7.94 38.61
C VAL A 829 -22.39 6.70 37.78
N GLY A 830 -23.42 5.98 37.35
CA GLY A 830 -23.24 4.80 36.49
C GLY A 830 -22.62 5.17 35.15
N TYR A 831 -21.77 4.30 34.63
CA TYR A 831 -21.19 4.42 33.29
C TYR A 831 -22.30 4.51 32.22
N ASP A 832 -22.20 5.52 31.36
CA ASP A 832 -23.00 5.66 30.15
C ASP A 832 -22.07 5.84 28.94
N PRO A 833 -21.86 4.80 28.13
CA PRO A 833 -20.96 4.86 26.98
C PRO A 833 -21.38 5.94 25.98
N THR A 834 -22.68 6.22 25.84
CA THR A 834 -23.16 7.24 24.89
C THR A 834 -22.83 8.67 25.32
N THR A 835 -22.58 8.88 26.60
CA THR A 835 -22.22 10.19 27.17
C THR A 835 -20.71 10.42 27.17
N TYR A 836 -19.90 9.37 27.34
CA TYR A 836 -18.44 9.49 27.52
C TYR A 836 -17.60 8.97 26.34
N CYS A 837 -18.19 8.15 25.48
CA CYS A 837 -17.56 7.54 24.30
C CYS A 837 -18.40 7.80 23.04
N GLY A 838 -18.92 9.02 22.89
CA GLY A 838 -19.68 9.39 21.70
C GLY A 838 -18.78 9.48 20.46
N ASP A 839 -19.35 9.15 19.30
CA ASP A 839 -18.69 9.34 18.01
C ASP A 839 -18.24 10.79 17.84
N GLU A 840 -16.98 10.97 17.47
CA GLU A 840 -16.45 12.29 17.12
C GLU A 840 -16.76 12.57 15.65
N PRO A 841 -17.16 13.80 15.27
CA PRO A 841 -17.53 14.10 13.90
C PRO A 841 -16.35 13.91 12.94
N GLU A 842 -16.60 13.37 11.74
CA GLU A 842 -15.59 13.18 10.69
C GLU A 842 -14.97 14.48 10.15
N SER A 843 -15.74 15.58 10.21
CA SER A 843 -15.30 16.92 9.85
C SER A 843 -15.37 17.81 11.08
N GLU A 844 -14.21 18.10 11.67
CA GLU A 844 -14.13 18.99 12.81
C GLU A 844 -14.36 20.44 12.36
N SER A 845 -15.42 21.05 12.89
CA SER A 845 -15.57 22.49 12.85
C SER A 845 -14.79 23.07 14.02
N TYR A 846 -13.51 23.36 13.80
CA TYR A 846 -12.66 23.97 14.82
C TYR A 846 -13.11 25.40 15.14
N ASP A 847 -13.62 25.64 16.35
CA ASP A 847 -13.88 26.98 16.88
C ASP A 847 -12.62 27.51 17.58
N LEU A 848 -11.69 28.07 16.79
CA LEU A 848 -10.37 28.52 17.26
C LEU A 848 -10.41 29.45 18.50
N PRO A 849 -11.34 30.43 18.61
CA PRO A 849 -11.51 31.19 19.85
C PRO A 849 -11.86 30.36 21.09
N THR A 850 -12.70 29.33 20.93
CA THR A 850 -13.08 28.44 22.04
C THR A 850 -11.90 27.57 22.44
N LEU A 851 -11.20 26.98 21.48
CA LEU A 851 -9.97 26.22 21.71
C LEU A 851 -8.88 27.10 22.38
N GLY A 852 -8.70 28.35 21.94
CA GLY A 852 -7.76 29.29 22.56
C GLY A 852 -8.09 29.60 24.04
N ASN A 853 -9.38 29.70 24.39
CA ASN A 853 -9.80 29.87 25.78
C ASN A 853 -9.58 28.59 26.61
N GLU A 854 -9.80 27.43 26.01
CA GLU A 854 -9.57 26.12 26.61
C GLU A 854 -8.08 25.90 26.92
N ILE A 855 -7.21 26.17 25.95
CA ILE A 855 -5.74 26.16 26.12
C ILE A 855 -5.35 27.06 27.30
N THR A 856 -5.83 28.30 27.34
CA THR A 856 -5.51 29.24 28.44
C THR A 856 -5.99 28.72 29.80
N SER A 857 -7.17 28.09 29.85
CA SER A 857 -7.73 27.51 31.07
C SER A 857 -6.89 26.33 31.56
N MET A 858 -6.50 25.43 30.66
CA MET A 858 -5.68 24.28 30.96
C MET A 858 -4.25 24.67 31.36
N GLU A 859 -3.66 25.70 30.75
CA GLU A 859 -2.36 26.26 31.19
C GLU A 859 -2.42 26.82 32.61
N SER A 860 -3.53 27.47 32.98
CA SER A 860 -3.75 27.94 34.36
C SER A 860 -3.90 26.79 35.35
N GLN A 861 -4.57 25.70 34.94
CA GLN A 861 -4.72 24.51 35.77
C GLN A 861 -3.37 23.79 35.94
N LEU A 862 -2.62 23.60 34.85
CA LEU A 862 -1.29 23.01 34.87
C LEU A 862 -0.33 23.81 35.77
N SER A 863 -0.37 25.14 35.67
CA SER A 863 0.42 26.03 36.55
C SER A 863 0.06 25.87 38.03
N SER A 864 -1.23 25.67 38.32
CA SER A 864 -1.72 25.45 39.69
C SER A 864 -1.26 24.09 40.22
N ASN A 865 -1.34 23.04 39.41
CA ASN A 865 -0.95 21.68 39.79
C ASN A 865 0.57 21.57 39.97
N ASN A 866 1.36 22.22 39.11
CA ASN A 866 2.81 22.31 39.28
C ASN A 866 3.21 23.11 40.53
N SER A 867 2.44 24.13 40.91
CA SER A 867 2.64 24.87 42.16
C SER A 867 2.37 23.98 43.38
N LEU A 868 1.32 23.15 43.32
CA LEU A 868 0.99 22.19 44.37
C LEU A 868 2.08 21.10 44.50
N ARG A 869 2.56 20.59 43.37
CA ARG A 869 3.69 19.64 43.32
C ARG A 869 4.92 20.25 43.99
N THR A 870 5.29 21.48 43.63
CA THR A 870 6.45 22.18 44.22
C THR A 870 6.28 22.39 45.73
N GLN A 871 5.05 22.56 46.22
CA GLN A 871 4.77 22.73 47.65
C GLN A 871 4.96 21.44 48.46
N PHE A 872 4.58 20.29 47.90
CA PHE A 872 4.64 19.01 48.61
C PHE A 872 5.94 18.25 48.39
N ILE A 873 6.56 18.39 47.21
CA ILE A 873 7.79 17.69 46.88
C ILE A 873 8.87 18.02 47.91
N ASN A 874 9.45 16.97 48.50
CA ASN A 874 10.50 17.07 49.52
C ASN A 874 10.15 18.03 50.68
N GLY A 875 8.87 18.10 51.07
CA GLY A 875 8.40 19.00 52.13
C GLY A 875 8.39 20.49 51.76
N GLY A 876 8.47 20.82 50.47
CA GLY A 876 8.46 22.19 49.95
C GLY A 876 9.81 22.91 50.01
N ASN A 877 10.88 22.22 50.39
CA ASN A 877 12.23 22.77 50.43
C ASN A 877 13.29 21.70 50.10
N THR A 878 13.37 21.34 48.82
CA THR A 878 14.31 20.34 48.29
C THR A 878 15.75 20.55 48.77
N ALA A 879 16.27 21.79 48.70
CA ALA A 879 17.66 22.06 49.08
C ALA A 879 17.94 21.83 50.58
N ALA A 880 16.93 21.99 51.44
CA ALA A 880 17.07 21.68 52.87
C ALA A 880 17.07 20.17 53.10
N LEU A 881 16.12 19.44 52.49
CA LEU A 881 16.04 17.99 52.64
C LEU A 881 17.27 17.29 52.04
N GLU A 882 17.76 17.74 50.88
CA GLU A 882 19.01 17.28 50.26
C GLU A 882 20.21 17.50 51.20
N ALA A 883 20.31 18.67 51.83
CA ALA A 883 21.36 18.93 52.81
C ALA A 883 21.25 18.03 54.04
N GLU A 884 20.04 17.77 54.54
CA GLU A 884 19.81 16.84 55.66
C GLU A 884 20.23 15.42 55.29
N VAL A 885 19.87 14.91 54.10
CA VAL A 885 20.32 13.61 53.60
C VAL A 885 21.85 13.57 53.51
N LEU A 886 22.46 14.59 52.90
CA LEU A 886 23.90 14.62 52.66
C LEU A 886 24.72 14.69 53.95
N PHE A 887 24.30 15.49 54.93
CA PHE A 887 25.09 15.77 56.13
C PHE A 887 24.76 14.90 57.34
N ALA A 888 23.63 14.20 57.38
CA ALA A 888 23.31 13.32 58.50
C ALA A 888 24.40 12.23 58.69
N ASP A 889 25.06 12.27 59.86
CA ASP A 889 26.15 11.36 60.24
C ASP A 889 26.05 10.80 61.66
N ASP A 890 25.11 11.28 62.49
CA ASP A 890 24.90 10.79 63.85
C ASP A 890 23.45 10.38 64.16
N GLN A 891 23.25 9.78 65.34
CA GLN A 891 21.95 9.23 65.75
C GLN A 891 20.83 10.29 65.78
N GLN A 892 21.10 11.50 66.28
CA GLN A 892 20.07 12.53 66.38
C GLN A 892 19.73 13.06 64.98
N GLU A 893 20.75 13.25 64.14
CA GLU A 893 20.57 13.69 62.76
C GLU A 893 19.82 12.65 61.92
N TYR A 894 20.06 11.35 62.11
CA TYR A 894 19.27 10.30 61.46
C TYR A 894 17.81 10.24 61.93
N GLN A 895 17.54 10.58 63.21
CA GLN A 895 16.16 10.71 63.71
C GLN A 895 15.44 11.88 63.08
N ASP A 896 16.11 13.03 63.04
CA ASP A 896 15.56 14.25 62.44
C ASP A 896 15.33 14.03 60.92
N LEU A 897 16.29 13.40 60.23
CA LEU A 897 16.17 13.03 58.82
C LEU A 897 15.01 12.06 58.56
N TYR A 898 14.86 11.00 59.37
CA TYR A 898 13.73 10.08 59.24
C TYR A 898 12.39 10.80 59.39
N ILE A 899 12.27 11.70 60.37
CA ILE A 899 11.04 12.50 60.57
C ILE A 899 10.80 13.39 59.35
N SER A 900 11.82 14.11 58.86
CA SER A 900 11.70 14.96 57.67
C SER A 900 11.26 14.16 56.43
N LEU A 901 11.84 12.97 56.20
CA LEU A 901 11.47 12.09 55.10
C LEU A 901 10.04 11.56 55.22
N MET A 902 9.63 11.16 56.43
CA MET A 902 8.25 10.69 56.68
C MET A 902 7.22 11.82 56.57
N ASP A 903 7.55 13.03 57.03
CA ASP A 903 6.70 14.22 56.90
C ASP A 903 6.55 14.66 55.44
N ALA A 904 7.61 14.48 54.64
CA ALA A 904 7.58 14.72 53.20
C ALA A 904 6.90 13.59 52.40
N SER A 905 6.73 12.40 52.98
CA SER A 905 6.12 11.25 52.30
C SER A 905 4.62 11.48 52.01
N PRO A 906 4.08 11.03 50.85
CA PRO A 906 4.71 10.22 49.81
C PRO A 906 5.44 11.02 48.72
N TYR A 907 5.89 12.25 48.98
CA TYR A 907 6.41 13.18 47.97
C TYR A 907 7.96 13.32 48.00
N VAL A 908 8.69 12.27 48.38
CA VAL A 908 10.16 12.27 48.35
C VAL A 908 10.65 11.87 46.96
N GLU A 909 11.51 12.67 46.32
CA GLU A 909 11.99 12.39 44.95
C GLU A 909 12.97 11.20 44.88
N ASP A 910 12.93 10.49 43.76
CA ASP A 910 13.76 9.31 43.45
C ASP A 910 15.26 9.53 43.71
N TYR A 911 15.79 10.70 43.37
CA TYR A 911 17.21 10.98 43.56
C TYR A 911 17.61 11.08 45.05
N LEU A 912 16.73 11.63 45.91
CA LEU A 912 16.97 11.66 47.36
C LEU A 912 16.82 10.28 47.98
N LEU A 913 15.90 9.46 47.45
CA LEU A 913 15.78 8.05 47.84
C LEU A 913 17.04 7.26 47.44
N MET A 914 17.63 7.54 46.28
CA MET A 914 18.93 6.98 45.87
C MET A 914 20.07 7.45 46.77
N GLU A 915 20.17 8.75 47.07
CA GLU A 915 21.19 9.27 47.99
C GLU A 915 21.05 8.70 49.40
N LEU A 916 19.83 8.45 49.87
CA LEU A 916 19.57 7.78 51.15
C LEU A 916 20.11 6.34 51.16
N LEU A 917 20.00 5.62 50.04
CA LEU A 917 20.53 4.25 49.92
C LEU A 917 22.05 4.21 50.02
N GLU A 918 22.74 5.28 49.64
CA GLU A 918 24.20 5.42 49.76
C GLU A 918 24.68 5.63 51.22
N LYS A 919 23.77 5.78 52.19
CA LYS A 919 24.09 5.88 53.62
C LYS A 919 24.13 4.49 54.26
N PRO A 920 25.33 3.90 54.51
CA PRO A 920 25.44 2.53 55.03
C PRO A 920 24.92 2.41 56.46
N ASP A 921 25.07 3.46 57.27
CA ASP A 921 24.68 3.48 58.68
C ASP A 921 23.20 3.88 58.91
N PHE A 922 22.45 4.18 57.84
CA PHE A 922 21.02 4.47 57.96
C PHE A 922 20.23 3.18 58.31
N PRO A 923 19.42 3.17 59.38
CA PRO A 923 18.80 1.94 59.89
C PRO A 923 17.83 1.27 58.92
N GLU A 924 17.93 -0.05 58.79
CA GLU A 924 17.10 -0.86 57.88
C GLU A 924 15.60 -0.65 58.09
N LEU A 925 15.12 -0.63 59.35
CA LEU A 925 13.69 -0.44 59.64
C LEU A 925 13.19 0.98 59.27
N ALA A 926 14.04 1.99 59.42
CA ALA A 926 13.72 3.36 58.99
C ALA A 926 13.68 3.44 57.47
N LEU A 927 14.66 2.84 56.79
CA LEU A 927 14.71 2.73 55.34
C LEU A 927 13.46 2.04 54.78
N ARG A 928 13.09 0.89 55.35
CA ARG A 928 11.87 0.16 54.99
C ARG A 928 10.64 1.07 55.08
N ASN A 929 10.45 1.76 56.20
CA ASN A 929 9.28 2.63 56.41
C ASN A 929 9.25 3.79 55.39
N VAL A 930 10.40 4.38 55.05
CA VAL A 930 10.49 5.44 54.04
C VAL A 930 10.09 4.91 52.66
N PHE A 931 10.59 3.75 52.24
CA PHE A 931 10.23 3.16 50.93
C PHE A 931 8.78 2.65 50.88
N VAL A 932 8.26 2.11 51.98
CA VAL A 932 6.83 1.76 52.13
C VAL A 932 5.95 3.01 52.03
N ALA A 933 6.38 4.15 52.58
CA ALA A 933 5.66 5.42 52.50
C ALA A 933 5.83 6.14 51.16
N ASN A 934 6.84 5.78 50.35
CA ASN A 934 7.14 6.34 49.04
C ASN A 934 7.22 5.22 47.99
N PRO A 935 6.09 4.54 47.70
CA PRO A 935 6.08 3.34 46.86
C PRO A 935 6.53 3.61 45.42
N HIS A 936 6.44 4.86 44.93
CA HIS A 936 6.95 5.25 43.61
C HIS A 936 8.45 5.02 43.47
N GLY A 937 9.23 5.18 44.55
CA GLY A 937 10.67 4.92 44.53
C GLY A 937 10.98 3.45 44.27
N ALA A 938 10.25 2.53 44.91
CA ALA A 938 10.44 1.09 44.72
C ALA A 938 10.03 0.58 43.33
N ARG A 939 9.16 1.31 42.62
CA ARG A 939 8.82 1.04 41.21
C ARG A 939 9.97 1.41 40.27
N ASN A 940 10.88 2.30 40.67
CA ASN A 940 12.01 2.65 39.81
C ASN A 940 13.00 1.45 39.77
N PRO A 941 13.28 0.86 38.59
CA PRO A 941 14.17 -0.30 38.50
C PRO A 941 15.58 -0.05 39.03
N GLU A 942 16.09 1.18 38.89
CA GLU A 942 17.44 1.56 39.35
C GLU A 942 17.49 1.60 40.89
N ILE A 943 16.43 2.13 41.51
CA ILE A 943 16.25 2.12 42.97
C ILE A 943 16.06 0.69 43.47
N TRP A 944 15.24 -0.11 42.81
CA TRP A 944 15.01 -1.51 43.19
C TRP A 944 16.31 -2.32 43.12
N GLU A 945 17.09 -2.14 42.06
CA GLU A 945 18.42 -2.76 41.95
C GLU A 945 19.36 -2.29 43.06
N ALA A 946 19.33 -1.00 43.41
CA ALA A 946 20.11 -0.45 44.52
C ALA A 946 19.66 -0.99 45.89
N LEU A 947 18.34 -1.17 46.12
CA LEU A 947 17.79 -1.81 47.32
C LEU A 947 18.28 -3.26 47.47
N VAL A 948 18.19 -4.04 46.39
CA VAL A 948 18.60 -5.46 46.38
C VAL A 948 20.11 -5.62 46.58
N ASN A 949 20.91 -4.69 46.05
CA ASN A 949 22.38 -4.76 46.07
C ASN A 949 23.04 -3.86 47.14
N ARG A 950 22.26 -3.29 48.06
CA ARG A 950 22.79 -2.43 49.14
C ARG A 950 23.82 -3.17 50.01
N ASP A 951 24.82 -2.44 50.50
CA ASP A 951 25.80 -2.92 51.48
C ASP A 951 25.74 -2.03 52.75
N PRO A 952 25.40 -2.56 53.95
CA PRO A 952 25.07 -3.96 54.23
C PRO A 952 23.75 -4.42 53.60
N ALA A 953 23.68 -5.72 53.27
CA ALA A 953 22.51 -6.32 52.62
C ALA A 953 21.24 -6.21 53.48
N LEU A 954 20.14 -5.78 52.85
CA LEU A 954 18.81 -5.74 53.47
C LEU A 954 18.26 -7.16 53.70
N SER A 955 17.42 -7.32 54.72
CA SER A 955 16.75 -8.59 54.96
C SER A 955 15.69 -8.90 53.90
N GLN A 956 15.40 -10.18 53.69
CA GLN A 956 14.37 -10.60 52.74
C GLN A 956 13.00 -10.01 53.11
N GLN A 957 12.64 -10.00 54.40
CA GLN A 957 11.40 -9.38 54.87
C GLN A 957 11.30 -7.89 54.51
N THR A 958 12.39 -7.12 54.62
CA THR A 958 12.38 -5.70 54.23
C THR A 958 12.09 -5.53 52.74
N LEU A 959 12.72 -6.35 51.87
CA LEU A 959 12.46 -6.30 50.44
C LEU A 959 11.01 -6.72 50.13
N ASP A 960 10.51 -7.79 50.76
CA ASP A 960 9.13 -8.24 50.58
C ASP A 960 8.11 -7.16 51.03
N ASP A 961 8.36 -6.50 52.17
CA ASP A 961 7.52 -5.41 52.69
C ASP A 961 7.47 -4.22 51.71
N ILE A 962 8.60 -3.85 51.09
CA ILE A 962 8.67 -2.78 50.09
C ILE A 962 8.00 -3.22 48.77
N GLU A 963 8.27 -4.44 48.30
CA GLU A 963 7.69 -5.00 47.07
C GLU A 963 6.16 -5.03 47.14
N ASN A 964 5.61 -5.46 48.27
CA ASN A 964 4.16 -5.51 48.49
C ASN A 964 3.47 -4.15 48.34
N GLU A 965 4.17 -3.04 48.61
CA GLU A 965 3.63 -1.68 48.49
C GLU A 965 3.79 -1.06 47.11
N THR A 966 4.54 -1.70 46.20
CA THR A 966 4.70 -1.22 44.80
C THR A 966 3.38 -1.10 44.05
N GLN A 967 2.34 -1.82 44.46
CA GLN A 967 1.00 -1.76 43.88
C GLN A 967 0.11 -0.66 44.51
N THR A 968 0.60 0.05 45.53
CA THR A 968 -0.18 1.03 46.31
C THR A 968 -0.17 2.42 45.68
N ILE A 969 -1.34 2.94 45.33
CA ILE A 969 -1.47 4.29 44.75
C ILE A 969 -1.42 5.34 45.87
N SER A 970 -0.42 6.21 45.80
CA SER A 970 -0.15 7.26 46.78
C SER A 970 -0.75 8.61 46.38
N ALA A 971 -0.75 9.58 47.29
CA ALA A 971 -1.18 10.95 46.98
C ALA A 971 -0.26 11.64 45.94
N PHE A 972 1.02 11.23 45.88
CA PHE A 972 1.94 11.65 44.82
C PHE A 972 1.48 11.14 43.46
N ASP A 973 1.13 9.87 43.34
CA ASP A 973 0.62 9.28 42.09
C ASP A 973 -0.64 9.99 41.60
N VAL A 974 -1.55 10.34 42.53
CA VAL A 974 -2.79 11.09 42.24
C VAL A 974 -2.48 12.49 41.67
N LEU A 975 -1.54 13.23 42.28
CA LEU A 975 -1.16 14.56 41.78
C LEU A 975 -0.45 14.49 40.42
N GLN A 976 0.42 13.49 40.23
CA GLN A 976 1.09 13.25 38.96
C GLN A 976 0.09 12.86 37.86
N ALA A 977 -0.95 12.11 38.20
CA ALA A 977 -2.03 11.74 37.28
C ALA A 977 -2.86 12.96 36.85
N GLU A 978 -3.13 13.88 37.77
CA GLU A 978 -3.80 15.13 37.45
C GLU A 978 -2.95 16.02 36.52
N ILE A 979 -1.65 16.13 36.80
CA ILE A 979 -0.70 16.87 35.95
C ILE A 979 -0.65 16.24 34.56
N SER A 980 -0.46 14.93 34.46
CA SER A 980 -0.38 14.20 33.19
C SER A 980 -1.67 14.35 32.37
N TYR A 981 -2.84 14.21 33.01
CA TYR A 981 -4.13 14.43 32.36
C TYR A 981 -4.25 15.86 31.83
N THR A 982 -3.89 16.86 32.65
CA THR A 982 -3.97 18.27 32.25
C THR A 982 -3.05 18.57 31.07
N ILE A 983 -1.82 18.01 31.04
CA ILE A 983 -0.92 18.17 29.89
C ILE A 983 -1.50 17.46 28.66
N GLY A 984 -2.03 16.24 28.82
CA GLY A 984 -2.65 15.50 27.71
C GLY A 984 -3.82 16.25 27.07
N SER A 985 -4.76 16.74 27.88
CA SER A 985 -5.87 17.56 27.38
C SER A 985 -5.40 18.89 26.80
N LEU A 986 -4.38 19.52 27.41
CA LEU A 986 -3.80 20.76 26.89
C LEU A 986 -3.21 20.54 25.51
N ASP A 987 -2.37 19.52 25.35
CA ASP A 987 -1.75 19.20 24.05
C ASP A 987 -2.80 18.83 23.01
N GLN A 988 -3.84 18.05 23.36
CA GLN A 988 -4.96 17.80 22.44
C GLN A 988 -5.63 19.11 21.99
N ALA A 989 -5.97 20.00 22.92
CA ALA A 989 -6.58 21.29 22.56
C ALA A 989 -5.64 22.17 21.70
N LYS A 990 -4.33 22.10 21.94
CA LYS A 990 -3.31 22.77 21.11
C LYS A 990 -3.24 22.17 19.72
N ASP A 991 -3.38 20.87 19.58
CA ASP A 991 -3.40 20.18 18.29
C ASP A 991 -4.66 20.48 17.51
N ASP A 992 -5.83 20.43 18.14
CA ASP A 992 -7.10 20.81 17.52
C ASP A 992 -7.03 22.27 17.06
N TYR A 993 -6.34 23.13 17.82
CA TYR A 993 -6.07 24.51 17.41
C TYR A 993 -5.14 24.58 16.18
N ILE A 994 -4.04 23.81 16.17
CA ILE A 994 -3.13 23.72 15.02
C ILE A 994 -3.86 23.19 13.77
N SER A 995 -4.59 22.09 13.90
CA SER A 995 -5.40 21.48 12.84
C SER A 995 -6.45 22.47 12.32
N GLY A 996 -7.15 23.18 13.20
CA GLY A 996 -8.08 24.23 12.80
C GLY A 996 -7.41 25.40 12.07
N CYS A 997 -6.20 25.78 12.48
CA CYS A 997 -5.41 26.76 11.75
C CYS A 997 -4.96 26.25 10.37
N LEU A 998 -4.55 24.99 10.26
CA LEU A 998 -4.15 24.36 9.00
C LEU A 998 -5.34 24.20 8.04
N ALA A 999 -6.51 23.78 8.53
CA ALA A 999 -7.76 23.70 7.78
C ALA A 999 -8.18 25.06 7.20
N SER A 1000 -7.80 26.16 7.86
CA SER A 1000 -8.08 27.54 7.47
C SER A 1000 -6.81 28.37 7.21
N ILE A 1001 -5.76 27.72 6.66
CA ILE A 1001 -4.42 28.31 6.60
C ILE A 1001 -4.36 29.67 5.88
N GLU A 1002 -5.18 29.85 4.85
CA GLU A 1002 -5.30 31.10 4.09
C GLU A 1002 -5.59 32.34 4.97
N THR A 1003 -6.30 32.16 6.09
CA THR A 1003 -6.62 33.24 7.04
C THR A 1003 -5.86 33.12 8.36
N GLU A 1004 -5.49 31.90 8.76
CA GLU A 1004 -4.97 31.61 10.11
C GLU A 1004 -3.45 31.39 10.15
N LYS A 1005 -2.72 31.42 9.02
CA LYS A 1005 -1.27 31.21 8.99
C LYS A 1005 -0.48 32.08 9.97
N SER A 1006 -0.83 33.37 10.09
CA SER A 1006 -0.13 34.26 11.04
C SER A 1006 -0.39 33.87 12.50
N ASN A 1007 -1.61 33.40 12.80
CA ASN A 1007 -1.95 32.91 14.14
C ASN A 1007 -1.22 31.60 14.44
N LEU A 1008 -1.17 30.66 13.48
CA LEU A 1008 -0.39 29.42 13.60
C LEU A 1008 1.09 29.68 13.89
N LEU A 1009 1.73 30.53 13.09
CA LEU A 1009 3.15 30.86 13.28
C LEU A 1009 3.41 31.53 14.64
N SER A 1010 2.52 32.44 15.06
CA SER A 1010 2.61 33.10 16.36
C SER A 1010 2.41 32.12 17.52
N PHE A 1011 1.45 31.20 17.38
CA PHE A 1011 1.13 30.17 18.35
C PHE A 1011 2.35 29.25 18.54
N LEU A 1012 2.82 28.61 17.47
CA LEU A 1012 3.99 27.73 17.51
C LEU A 1012 5.25 28.43 18.04
N SER A 1013 5.48 29.69 17.66
CA SER A 1013 6.65 30.44 18.16
C SER A 1013 6.60 30.75 19.66
N SER A 1014 5.40 30.73 20.26
CA SER A 1014 5.21 30.97 21.70
C SER A 1014 5.24 29.69 22.54
N GLU A 1015 5.24 28.52 21.91
CA GLU A 1015 5.15 27.25 22.59
C GLU A 1015 6.41 26.89 23.38
N SER A 1016 6.18 26.27 24.54
CA SER A 1016 7.23 25.93 25.51
C SER A 1016 7.84 24.54 25.28
N MET A 1017 7.24 23.70 24.43
CA MET A 1017 7.79 22.39 24.08
C MET A 1017 8.62 22.44 22.78
N PRO A 1018 9.84 21.86 22.77
CA PRO A 1018 10.69 21.80 21.57
C PRO A 1018 10.04 21.11 20.36
N SER A 1019 9.10 20.17 20.58
CA SER A 1019 8.39 19.44 19.51
C SER A 1019 7.68 20.38 18.52
N TYR A 1020 7.00 21.42 19.03
CA TYR A 1020 6.32 22.42 18.19
C TYR A 1020 7.31 23.26 17.36
N GLN A 1021 8.56 23.41 17.80
CA GLN A 1021 9.59 24.11 17.04
C GLN A 1021 10.08 23.31 15.83
N TYR A 1022 10.08 21.96 15.91
CA TYR A 1022 10.37 21.13 14.74
C TYR A 1022 9.27 21.25 13.69
N LEU A 1023 7.99 21.26 14.09
CA LEU A 1023 6.88 21.55 13.19
C LEU A 1023 7.01 22.96 12.57
N LEU A 1024 7.35 23.98 13.38
CA LEU A 1024 7.60 25.33 12.87
C LEU A 1024 8.73 25.37 11.84
N ALA A 1025 9.82 24.65 12.07
CA ALA A 1025 10.91 24.52 11.10
C ALA A 1025 10.44 23.84 9.80
N GLU A 1026 9.63 22.78 9.87
CA GLU A 1026 9.03 22.14 8.69
C GLU A 1026 8.08 23.06 7.93
N ILE A 1027 7.28 23.87 8.62
CA ILE A 1027 6.42 24.88 8.02
C ILE A 1027 7.26 25.89 7.23
N HIS A 1028 8.36 26.39 7.81
CA HIS A 1028 9.29 27.26 7.08
C HIS A 1028 9.93 26.55 5.88
N LEU A 1029 10.24 25.26 5.97
CA LEU A 1029 10.79 24.47 4.85
C LEU A 1029 9.79 24.25 3.72
N ALA A 1030 8.52 24.02 4.04
CA ALA A 1030 7.43 23.88 3.07
C ALA A 1030 7.22 25.20 2.29
N GLU A 1031 7.38 26.33 2.97
CA GLU A 1031 7.27 27.68 2.40
C GLU A 1031 8.53 28.17 1.67
N GLY A 1032 9.62 27.38 1.68
CA GLY A 1032 10.90 27.75 1.07
C GLY A 1032 11.70 28.80 1.86
N GLU A 1033 11.35 29.07 3.11
CA GLU A 1033 12.04 30.00 4.01
C GLU A 1033 13.23 29.34 4.72
N LEU A 1034 14.22 28.89 3.94
CA LEU A 1034 15.33 28.04 4.42
C LEU A 1034 16.12 28.66 5.58
N THR A 1035 16.38 29.97 5.54
CA THR A 1035 17.08 30.69 6.63
C THR A 1035 16.26 30.74 7.92
N ASN A 1036 14.93 30.88 7.82
CA ASN A 1036 14.06 30.88 9.00
C ASN A 1036 14.02 29.48 9.61
N ALA A 1037 13.87 28.44 8.78
CA ALA A 1037 13.92 27.04 9.23
C ALA A 1037 15.22 26.73 9.99
N GLN A 1038 16.39 27.07 9.42
CA GLN A 1038 17.67 26.88 10.10
C GLN A 1038 17.77 27.69 11.40
N SER A 1039 17.25 28.92 11.40
CA SER A 1039 17.28 29.77 12.60
C SER A 1039 16.42 29.19 13.72
N VAL A 1040 15.25 28.62 13.42
CA VAL A 1040 14.40 27.95 14.40
C VAL A 1040 15.16 26.77 15.00
N LEU A 1041 15.71 25.88 14.17
CA LEU A 1041 16.50 24.72 14.62
C LEU A 1041 17.70 25.13 15.49
N ASN A 1042 18.50 26.09 15.06
CA ASN A 1042 19.70 26.52 15.81
C ASN A 1042 19.39 27.16 17.17
N ASN A 1043 18.18 27.73 17.34
CA ASN A 1043 17.77 28.39 18.57
C ASN A 1043 17.12 27.44 19.59
N ILE A 1044 16.79 26.20 19.23
CA ILE A 1044 16.21 25.22 20.16
C ILE A 1044 17.09 25.03 21.42
N PRO A 1045 18.39 24.70 21.34
CA PRO A 1045 19.22 24.54 22.54
C PRO A 1045 19.51 25.85 23.28
N VAL A 1046 19.21 27.00 22.67
CA VAL A 1046 19.37 28.34 23.30
C VAL A 1046 18.13 28.70 24.11
N ASN A 1047 16.94 28.38 23.59
CA ASN A 1047 15.66 28.77 24.18
C ASN A 1047 15.07 27.71 25.10
N TYR A 1048 15.48 26.44 24.96
CA TYR A 1048 14.94 25.31 25.70
C TYR A 1048 16.06 24.54 26.42
N SER A 1049 15.80 24.13 27.65
CA SER A 1049 16.70 23.24 28.41
C SER A 1049 16.42 21.80 28.00
N LEU A 1050 17.30 21.22 27.18
CA LEU A 1050 17.17 19.85 26.69
C LEU A 1050 17.84 18.86 27.63
N ASN A 1051 17.16 17.76 27.95
CA ASN A 1051 17.80 16.61 28.60
C ASN A 1051 18.65 15.79 27.60
N SER A 1052 19.32 14.73 28.07
CA SER A 1052 20.20 13.90 27.23
C SER A 1052 19.47 13.22 26.05
N TYR A 1053 18.23 12.81 26.27
CA TYR A 1053 17.39 12.19 25.25
C TYR A 1053 16.90 13.22 24.22
N GLU A 1054 16.36 14.35 24.67
CA GLU A 1054 15.95 15.47 23.82
C GLU A 1054 17.12 16.03 23.00
N THR A 1055 18.33 16.04 23.57
CA THR A 1055 19.57 16.39 22.87
C THR A 1055 19.90 15.41 21.74
N SER A 1056 19.62 14.11 21.93
CA SER A 1056 19.86 13.08 20.90
C SER A 1056 18.87 13.20 19.75
N ILE A 1057 17.59 13.47 20.04
CA ILE A 1057 16.57 13.82 19.03
C ILE A 1057 16.99 15.08 18.28
N TYR A 1058 17.38 16.14 19.01
CA TYR A 1058 17.81 17.40 18.42
C TYR A 1058 18.97 17.20 17.43
N ASN A 1059 20.03 16.49 17.85
CA ASN A 1059 21.20 16.23 17.00
C ASN A 1059 20.83 15.46 15.72
N SER A 1060 19.97 14.44 15.85
CA SER A 1060 19.49 13.64 14.70
C SER A 1060 18.66 14.49 13.74
N THR A 1061 17.81 15.35 14.27
CA THR A 1061 16.94 16.26 13.51
C THR A 1061 17.73 17.35 12.78
N VAL A 1062 18.73 17.96 13.43
CA VAL A 1062 19.62 18.92 12.77
C VAL A 1062 20.43 18.24 11.67
N ALA A 1063 21.02 17.07 11.93
CA ALA A 1063 21.79 16.33 10.93
C ALA A 1063 20.96 15.98 9.68
N PHE A 1064 19.70 15.57 9.89
CA PHE A 1064 18.75 15.31 8.80
C PHE A 1064 18.40 16.60 8.03
N TYR A 1065 17.98 17.66 8.73
CA TYR A 1065 17.54 18.89 8.08
C TYR A 1065 18.68 19.68 7.42
N ASP A 1066 19.91 19.57 7.89
CA ASP A 1066 21.08 20.14 7.22
C ASP A 1066 21.24 19.55 5.80
N VAL A 1067 20.93 18.25 5.59
CA VAL A 1067 20.92 17.63 4.26
C VAL A 1067 19.79 18.19 3.39
N ILE A 1068 18.56 18.27 3.93
CA ILE A 1068 17.39 18.80 3.22
C ILE A 1068 17.63 20.27 2.81
N ILE A 1069 18.08 21.10 3.75
CA ILE A 1069 18.32 22.53 3.56
C ILE A 1069 19.41 22.72 2.51
N ALA A 1070 20.54 22.01 2.63
CA ALA A 1070 21.61 22.10 1.64
C ALA A 1070 21.16 21.65 0.25
N ALA A 1071 20.33 20.60 0.14
CA ALA A 1071 19.79 20.16 -1.14
C ALA A 1071 18.84 21.21 -1.74
N LYS A 1072 17.93 21.79 -0.94
CA LYS A 1072 17.03 22.86 -1.37
C LYS A 1072 17.79 24.15 -1.77
N GLU A 1073 18.79 24.57 -1.00
CA GLU A 1073 19.64 25.74 -1.30
C GLU A 1073 20.39 25.60 -2.62
N ASN A 1074 20.87 24.39 -2.93
CA ASN A 1074 21.60 24.09 -4.16
C ASN A 1074 20.68 23.71 -5.34
N GLY A 1075 19.36 23.66 -5.16
CA GLY A 1075 18.41 23.20 -6.17
C GLY A 1075 18.60 21.73 -6.59
N THR A 1076 19.12 20.90 -5.68
CA THR A 1076 19.32 19.46 -5.91
C THR A 1076 18.00 18.71 -5.71
N PRO A 1077 17.51 17.94 -6.71
CA PRO A 1077 16.31 17.12 -6.55
C PRO A 1077 16.51 16.02 -5.50
N MET A 1078 15.49 15.78 -4.67
CA MET A 1078 15.57 14.84 -3.54
C MET A 1078 15.76 13.37 -3.94
N HIS A 1079 15.44 13.00 -5.19
CA HIS A 1079 15.69 11.67 -5.75
C HIS A 1079 17.09 11.50 -6.39
N SER A 1080 17.95 12.51 -6.26
CA SER A 1080 19.29 12.51 -6.88
C SER A 1080 20.36 13.13 -5.96
N LEU A 1081 20.28 12.80 -4.67
CA LEU A 1081 21.20 13.33 -3.65
C LEU A 1081 22.64 12.86 -3.88
N SER A 1082 23.59 13.65 -3.40
CA SER A 1082 25.02 13.32 -3.52
C SER A 1082 25.40 12.13 -2.62
N ALA A 1083 26.46 11.41 -2.97
CA ALA A 1083 26.97 10.32 -2.14
C ALA A 1083 27.29 10.75 -0.68
N ALA A 1084 27.78 11.98 -0.49
CA ALA A 1084 28.04 12.52 0.85
C ALA A 1084 26.74 12.77 1.64
N SER A 1085 25.69 13.26 0.97
CA SER A 1085 24.36 13.41 1.55
C SER A 1085 23.76 12.05 1.92
N LEU A 1086 23.91 11.04 1.05
CA LEU A 1086 23.45 9.68 1.34
C LEU A 1086 24.17 9.07 2.55
N THR A 1087 25.50 9.23 2.68
CA THR A 1087 26.23 8.79 3.88
C THR A 1087 25.75 9.50 5.16
N ALA A 1088 25.48 10.80 5.10
CA ALA A 1088 24.93 11.51 6.26
C ALA A 1088 23.53 10.99 6.65
N LEU A 1089 22.69 10.65 5.67
CA LEU A 1089 21.38 10.02 5.91
C LEU A 1089 21.53 8.60 6.45
N GLU A 1090 22.50 7.82 5.98
CA GLU A 1090 22.82 6.50 6.53
C GLU A 1090 23.27 6.59 8.00
N ASP A 1091 24.06 7.61 8.36
CA ASP A 1091 24.46 7.84 9.77
C ASP A 1091 23.25 8.15 10.65
N VAL A 1092 22.33 9.01 10.18
CA VAL A 1092 21.06 9.29 10.88
C VAL A 1092 20.20 8.02 10.98
N TYR A 1093 20.08 7.25 9.91
CA TYR A 1093 19.30 6.01 9.90
C TYR A 1093 19.86 4.95 10.86
N ASN A 1094 21.19 4.75 10.89
CA ASN A 1094 21.81 3.68 11.68
C ASN A 1094 22.03 4.04 13.15
N SER A 1095 22.11 5.33 13.51
CA SER A 1095 22.51 5.77 14.85
C SER A 1095 21.69 6.94 15.40
N GLY A 1096 20.75 7.47 14.63
CA GLY A 1096 19.89 8.57 15.05
C GLY A 1096 18.79 8.15 16.02
N THR A 1097 17.97 9.13 16.41
CA THR A 1097 16.84 8.96 17.35
C THR A 1097 15.68 9.85 16.93
N GLY A 1098 14.45 9.38 17.16
CA GLY A 1098 13.21 10.08 16.80
C GLY A 1098 12.91 10.05 15.29
N ALA A 1099 11.86 10.78 14.87
CA ALA A 1099 11.28 10.72 13.52
C ALA A 1099 12.26 10.91 12.36
N SER A 1100 13.40 11.56 12.59
CA SER A 1100 14.47 11.74 11.61
C SER A 1100 15.04 10.41 11.09
N VAL A 1101 14.91 9.31 11.83
CA VAL A 1101 15.35 7.97 11.40
C VAL A 1101 14.48 7.46 10.23
N GLN A 1102 13.14 7.46 10.37
CA GLN A 1102 12.25 7.06 9.26
C GLN A 1102 12.28 8.08 8.11
N LYS A 1103 12.40 9.38 8.42
CA LYS A 1103 12.55 10.42 7.38
C LYS A 1103 13.83 10.19 6.54
N ALA A 1104 14.94 9.82 7.17
CA ALA A 1104 16.18 9.48 6.46
C ALA A 1104 16.02 8.22 5.61
N LYS A 1105 15.41 7.16 6.14
CA LYS A 1105 15.07 5.94 5.39
C LYS A 1105 14.23 6.24 4.14
N ALA A 1106 13.19 7.05 4.27
CA ALA A 1106 12.33 7.41 3.15
C ALA A 1106 13.12 8.09 2.01
N LEU A 1107 14.07 8.99 2.34
CA LEU A 1107 14.98 9.58 1.35
C LEU A 1107 15.99 8.59 0.78
N LEU A 1108 16.55 7.69 1.59
CA LEU A 1108 17.46 6.64 1.12
C LEU A 1108 16.75 5.74 0.10
N HIS A 1109 15.52 5.31 0.40
CA HIS A 1109 14.69 4.51 -0.50
C HIS A 1109 14.39 5.27 -1.80
N LEU A 1110 14.04 6.56 -1.72
CA LEU A 1110 13.82 7.41 -2.90
C LEU A 1110 15.07 7.50 -3.81
N ASN A 1111 16.27 7.42 -3.25
CA ASN A 1111 17.55 7.42 -3.98
C ASN A 1111 18.03 6.01 -4.37
N GLY A 1112 17.18 4.98 -4.22
CA GLY A 1112 17.50 3.60 -4.59
C GLY A 1112 18.49 2.90 -3.66
N VAL A 1113 18.68 3.42 -2.45
CA VAL A 1113 19.47 2.76 -1.40
C VAL A 1113 18.57 1.79 -0.65
N ASN A 1114 18.89 0.49 -0.72
CA ASN A 1114 18.17 -0.52 0.06
C ASN A 1114 18.54 -0.40 1.54
N THR A 1115 17.52 -0.42 2.40
CA THR A 1115 17.69 -0.49 3.85
C THR A 1115 17.25 -1.86 4.33
N ASP A 1116 17.89 -2.42 5.36
CA ASP A 1116 17.53 -3.72 5.95
C ASP A 1116 16.36 -3.58 6.96
N TYR A 1117 15.60 -2.48 6.89
CA TYR A 1117 14.50 -2.22 7.81
C TYR A 1117 13.31 -3.11 7.48
N ILE A 1118 12.91 -3.90 8.46
CA ILE A 1118 11.64 -4.62 8.49
C ILE A 1118 10.87 -4.05 9.69
N GLU A 1119 9.69 -3.48 9.46
CA GLU A 1119 8.87 -2.89 10.52
C GLU A 1119 8.63 -3.92 11.64
N PRO A 1120 9.08 -3.70 12.89
CA PRO A 1120 9.00 -4.70 13.93
C PRO A 1120 7.55 -5.02 14.34
N VAL A 1121 7.25 -6.31 14.54
CA VAL A 1121 6.01 -6.78 15.18
C VAL A 1121 6.41 -7.73 16.30
N MET A 1122 5.92 -7.48 17.51
CA MET A 1122 6.40 -8.21 18.69
C MET A 1122 5.64 -9.51 18.85
N THR A 1123 6.38 -10.62 19.02
CA THR A 1123 5.86 -11.94 19.37
C THR A 1123 6.29 -12.21 20.80
N GLY A 1124 5.39 -12.05 21.76
CA GLY A 1124 5.72 -12.05 23.19
C GLY A 1124 6.60 -13.24 23.61
N ALA A 1125 7.89 -12.97 23.85
CA ALA A 1125 8.85 -13.93 24.40
C ALA A 1125 9.97 -13.27 25.21
N GLY A 1126 9.86 -11.97 25.47
CA GLY A 1126 10.82 -11.21 26.25
C GLY A 1126 10.33 -10.97 27.67
N SER A 1127 10.54 -11.92 28.59
CA SER A 1127 10.47 -11.58 30.03
C SER A 1127 11.64 -10.66 30.36
N PHE A 1128 11.47 -9.37 30.11
CA PHE A 1128 12.55 -8.39 30.21
C PHE A 1128 12.39 -7.40 31.36
N LYS A 1129 11.44 -7.63 32.28
CA LYS A 1129 11.39 -6.97 33.58
C LYS A 1129 10.95 -7.89 34.70
N MET A 1130 11.56 -7.62 35.86
CA MET A 1130 11.86 -8.55 36.94
C MET A 1130 12.16 -9.95 36.41
N SER A 1131 13.41 -10.16 36.01
CA SER A 1131 13.91 -11.52 36.01
C SER A 1131 13.57 -12.11 37.38
N ALA A 1132 12.83 -13.21 37.40
CA ALA A 1132 12.86 -14.14 38.53
C ALA A 1132 14.31 -14.58 38.87
N GLU A 1133 15.33 -14.14 38.10
CA GLU A 1133 16.75 -14.26 38.40
C GLU A 1133 17.26 -13.28 39.48
N SER A 1134 16.57 -12.16 39.81
CA SER A 1134 16.93 -11.36 41.00
C SER A 1134 16.49 -12.06 42.30
N ALA A 1135 15.55 -13.01 42.22
CA ALA A 1135 15.25 -13.93 43.31
C ALA A 1135 16.38 -14.93 43.59
N ASN A 1136 17.41 -15.01 42.73
CA ASN A 1136 18.60 -15.86 42.93
C ASN A 1136 19.85 -15.10 43.40
N ILE A 1137 19.73 -13.86 43.90
CA ILE A 1137 20.87 -13.11 44.43
C ILE A 1137 21.03 -13.38 45.94
N ASN A 1138 22.16 -13.99 46.30
CA ASN A 1138 22.70 -14.25 47.65
C ASN A 1138 21.91 -15.19 48.59
N SER A 1139 22.43 -16.42 48.74
CA SER A 1139 22.06 -17.34 49.84
C SER A 1139 22.48 -16.86 51.25
N ASP A 1140 23.13 -15.70 51.34
CA ASP A 1140 23.76 -15.18 52.57
C ASP A 1140 23.05 -13.92 53.15
N ARG A 1141 21.89 -13.51 52.64
CA ARG A 1141 21.12 -12.36 53.19
C ARG A 1141 20.25 -12.73 54.41
N PRO A 1142 20.13 -11.86 55.43
CA PRO A 1142 19.28 -12.12 56.60
C PRO A 1142 17.80 -12.31 56.22
N LEU A 1143 17.08 -13.21 56.90
CA LEU A 1143 15.64 -13.40 56.63
C LEU A 1143 14.78 -12.28 57.22
N VAL A 1144 15.19 -11.71 58.35
CA VAL A 1144 14.48 -10.67 59.09
C VAL A 1144 15.46 -9.55 59.47
N PRO A 1145 14.99 -8.31 59.68
CA PRO A 1145 15.82 -7.21 60.12
C PRO A 1145 16.45 -7.53 61.48
N SER A 1146 17.77 -7.40 61.60
CA SER A 1146 18.47 -7.65 62.86
C SER A 1146 18.83 -6.34 63.57
N VAL A 1147 18.52 -6.27 64.86
CA VAL A 1147 18.97 -5.16 65.74
C VAL A 1147 20.29 -5.55 66.40
N SER A 1148 21.23 -4.60 66.45
CA SER A 1148 22.49 -4.74 67.17
C SER A 1148 22.22 -4.75 68.67
N ALA A 1149 22.14 -5.95 69.27
CA ALA A 1149 21.91 -6.12 70.69
C ALA A 1149 22.83 -7.18 71.31
N GLU A 1150 23.20 -6.95 72.57
CA GLU A 1150 24.08 -7.82 73.35
C GLU A 1150 23.48 -8.08 74.73
N VAL A 1151 23.79 -9.26 75.29
CA VAL A 1151 23.29 -9.66 76.60
C VAL A 1151 24.46 -9.96 77.51
N TYR A 1152 24.58 -9.22 78.62
CA TYR A 1152 25.68 -9.37 79.57
C TYR A 1152 25.27 -9.07 81.02
N PRO A 1153 25.98 -9.64 82.02
CA PRO A 1153 26.96 -10.70 81.89
C PRO A 1153 26.27 -12.00 81.44
N ASN A 1154 26.92 -12.77 80.57
CA ASN A 1154 26.42 -14.06 80.10
C ASN A 1154 27.62 -15.01 80.01
N PRO A 1155 27.79 -15.97 80.96
CA PRO A 1155 26.80 -16.46 81.94
C PRO A 1155 26.43 -15.48 83.08
N SER A 1156 25.24 -15.65 83.67
CA SER A 1156 24.68 -14.84 84.77
C SER A 1156 24.21 -15.69 85.96
N ASN A 1157 24.15 -15.09 87.16
CA ASN A 1157 23.58 -15.70 88.37
C ASN A 1157 22.09 -15.33 88.59
N GLY A 1158 21.41 -14.81 87.57
CA GLY A 1158 19.97 -14.48 87.64
C GLY A 1158 19.60 -13.04 87.26
N VAL A 1159 20.54 -12.17 86.89
CA VAL A 1159 20.23 -10.83 86.35
C VAL A 1159 21.09 -10.58 85.11
N VAL A 1160 20.47 -10.24 83.98
CA VAL A 1160 21.16 -9.90 82.73
C VAL A 1160 20.72 -8.54 82.22
N THR A 1161 21.63 -7.79 81.62
CA THR A 1161 21.34 -6.58 80.86
C THR A 1161 21.25 -6.96 79.40
N LEU A 1162 20.14 -6.61 78.75
CA LEU A 1162 20.03 -6.55 77.29
C LEU A 1162 20.35 -5.12 76.88
N GLU A 1163 21.50 -4.91 76.23
CA GLU A 1163 21.87 -3.63 75.61
C GLU A 1163 21.58 -3.71 74.12
N TRP A 1164 21.10 -2.62 73.52
CA TRP A 1164 20.86 -2.50 72.10
C TRP A 1164 21.32 -1.14 71.59
N ASN A 1165 21.61 -1.06 70.30
CA ASN A 1165 21.85 0.21 69.64
C ASN A 1165 20.51 0.98 69.50
N PRO A 1166 20.33 2.14 70.15
CA PRO A 1166 19.08 2.88 70.06
C PRO A 1166 18.72 3.32 68.64
N ILE A 1167 19.71 3.45 67.75
CA ILE A 1167 19.48 3.87 66.36
C ILE A 1167 18.67 2.82 65.59
N ASP A 1168 18.91 1.52 65.82
CA ASP A 1168 18.26 0.41 65.13
C ASP A 1168 16.75 0.31 65.48
N LEU A 1169 16.35 0.92 66.60
CA LEU A 1169 14.98 0.93 67.12
C LEU A 1169 14.35 2.33 67.10
N MET A 1170 14.94 3.30 66.40
CA MET A 1170 14.48 4.68 66.40
C MET A 1170 13.01 4.85 65.93
N THR A 1171 12.49 3.88 65.17
CA THR A 1171 11.11 3.86 64.66
C THR A 1171 10.14 3.06 65.54
N ALA A 1172 10.60 2.37 66.58
CA ALA A 1172 9.78 1.51 67.41
C ALA A 1172 9.17 2.28 68.60
N GLU A 1173 7.84 2.30 68.72
CA GLU A 1173 7.16 2.88 69.89
C GLU A 1173 7.41 2.07 71.18
N SER A 1174 7.52 0.74 71.03
CA SER A 1174 7.92 -0.15 72.12
C SER A 1174 8.46 -1.46 71.57
N VAL A 1175 9.27 -2.17 72.35
CA VAL A 1175 9.70 -3.55 72.05
C VAL A 1175 9.34 -4.48 73.20
N THR A 1176 8.90 -5.68 72.86
CA THR A 1176 8.63 -6.75 73.84
C THR A 1176 9.84 -7.65 73.95
N VAL A 1177 10.38 -7.79 75.15
CA VAL A 1177 11.47 -8.72 75.47
C VAL A 1177 10.89 -9.95 76.16
N GLU A 1178 11.09 -11.12 75.57
CA GLU A 1178 10.65 -12.41 76.10
C GLU A 1178 11.86 -13.29 76.37
N VAL A 1179 11.92 -13.93 77.55
CA VAL A 1179 12.88 -15.00 77.82
C VAL A 1179 12.12 -16.32 77.88
N VAL A 1180 12.57 -17.28 77.09
CA VAL A 1180 11.97 -18.62 77.01
C VAL A 1180 12.98 -19.68 77.46
N SER A 1181 12.50 -20.72 78.14
CA SER A 1181 13.31 -21.91 78.44
C SER A 1181 13.57 -22.74 77.18
N ILE A 1182 14.54 -23.68 77.24
CA ILE A 1182 14.78 -24.65 76.14
C ILE A 1182 13.56 -25.53 75.77
N THR A 1183 12.54 -25.60 76.65
CA THR A 1183 11.29 -26.32 76.37
C THR A 1183 10.20 -25.43 75.76
N GLY A 1184 10.52 -24.16 75.45
CA GLY A 1184 9.61 -23.19 74.85
C GLY A 1184 8.67 -22.49 75.83
N GLN A 1185 8.87 -22.63 77.14
CA GLN A 1185 8.05 -21.94 78.13
C GLN A 1185 8.56 -20.51 78.32
N ILE A 1186 7.70 -19.50 78.16
CA ILE A 1186 8.01 -18.10 78.48
C ILE A 1186 8.16 -17.98 80.00
N VAL A 1187 9.33 -17.53 80.45
CA VAL A 1187 9.69 -17.36 81.87
C VAL A 1187 9.83 -15.90 82.29
N HIS A 1188 9.94 -14.98 81.32
CA HIS A 1188 9.95 -13.54 81.54
C HIS A 1188 9.39 -12.83 80.30
N THR A 1189 8.60 -11.77 80.51
CA THR A 1189 8.13 -10.86 79.44
C THR A 1189 8.12 -9.44 79.99
N GLU A 1190 8.75 -8.51 79.28
CA GLU A 1190 8.73 -7.08 79.57
C GLU A 1190 8.43 -6.30 78.28
N VAL A 1191 7.66 -5.22 78.39
CA VAL A 1191 7.44 -4.26 77.29
C VAL A 1191 8.23 -2.99 77.58
N ILE A 1192 9.23 -2.72 76.75
CA ILE A 1192 10.09 -1.54 76.81
C ILE A 1192 9.46 -0.45 75.95
N LYS A 1193 8.90 0.58 76.59
CA LYS A 1193 8.28 1.74 75.91
C LYS A 1193 9.24 2.88 75.60
N ASP A 1194 10.42 2.85 76.21
CA ASP A 1194 11.43 3.89 76.06
C ASP A 1194 12.68 3.26 75.44
N VAL A 1195 12.59 3.01 74.14
CA VAL A 1195 13.65 2.34 73.35
C VAL A 1195 14.91 3.19 73.20
N SER A 1196 14.87 4.46 73.61
CA SER A 1196 16.01 5.37 73.64
C SER A 1196 17.03 5.01 74.74
N ARG A 1197 16.63 4.22 75.74
CA ARG A 1197 17.45 3.92 76.92
C ARG A 1197 18.70 3.07 76.65
N SER A 1198 18.87 2.52 75.45
CA SER A 1198 19.96 1.61 75.03
C SER A 1198 20.08 0.30 75.82
N PHE A 1199 19.38 0.11 76.95
CA PHE A 1199 19.43 -1.13 77.71
C PHE A 1199 18.20 -1.38 78.59
N SER A 1200 17.94 -2.65 78.92
CA SER A 1200 16.99 -3.09 79.96
C SER A 1200 17.62 -4.17 80.84
N VAL A 1201 17.25 -4.17 82.12
CA VAL A 1201 17.74 -5.13 83.12
C VAL A 1201 16.66 -6.17 83.39
N ILE A 1202 16.99 -7.43 83.13
CA ILE A 1202 16.07 -8.56 83.17
C ILE A 1202 16.43 -9.44 84.36
N ASP A 1203 15.48 -9.58 85.28
CA ASP A 1203 15.59 -10.43 86.47
C ASP A 1203 15.00 -11.83 86.19
N LEU A 1204 15.87 -12.83 86.30
CA LEU A 1204 15.63 -14.26 86.14
C LEU A 1204 16.01 -15.06 87.41
N ASN A 1205 16.17 -14.42 88.57
CA ASN A 1205 16.65 -15.05 89.82
C ASN A 1205 15.77 -16.24 90.29
N GLU A 1206 14.50 -16.29 89.87
CA GLU A 1206 13.56 -17.38 90.20
C GLU A 1206 13.65 -18.59 89.25
N GLN A 1207 14.51 -18.51 88.22
CA GLN A 1207 14.68 -19.54 87.21
C GLN A 1207 15.86 -20.47 87.55
N PRO A 1208 15.74 -21.80 87.35
CA PRO A 1208 16.83 -22.74 87.61
C PRO A 1208 18.02 -22.53 86.68
N ALA A 1209 19.22 -22.97 87.10
CA ALA A 1209 20.40 -22.97 86.25
C ALA A 1209 20.16 -23.73 84.93
N GLY A 1210 20.53 -23.13 83.80
CA GLY A 1210 20.19 -23.64 82.48
C GLY A 1210 20.41 -22.63 81.36
N VAL A 1211 20.13 -23.07 80.12
CA VAL A 1211 20.14 -22.19 78.94
C VAL A 1211 18.74 -21.66 78.69
N TYR A 1212 18.63 -20.37 78.47
CA TYR A 1212 17.41 -19.67 78.11
C TYR A 1212 17.65 -18.93 76.80
N VAL A 1213 16.59 -18.66 76.04
CA VAL A 1213 16.66 -17.84 74.84
C VAL A 1213 15.93 -16.55 75.14
N ILE A 1214 16.62 -15.42 75.01
CA ILE A 1214 16.00 -14.10 75.01
C ILE A 1214 15.66 -13.71 73.58
N LYS A 1215 14.48 -13.10 73.42
CA LYS A 1215 13.97 -12.57 72.16
C LYS A 1215 13.56 -11.13 72.39
N MET A 1216 14.04 -10.23 71.55
CA MET A 1216 13.47 -8.89 71.42
C MET A 1216 12.53 -8.89 70.23
N ARG A 1217 11.31 -8.40 70.40
CA ARG A 1217 10.26 -8.41 69.40
C ARG A 1217 9.67 -7.02 69.21
N ASN A 1218 9.42 -6.66 67.97
CA ASN A 1218 8.56 -5.55 67.59
C ASN A 1218 7.35 -6.17 66.89
N ASP A 1219 6.19 -6.04 67.51
CA ASP A 1219 4.98 -6.82 67.21
C ASP A 1219 5.24 -8.34 67.17
N GLU A 1220 4.92 -9.02 66.07
CA GLU A 1220 5.11 -10.47 65.93
C GLU A 1220 6.55 -10.84 65.50
N THR A 1221 7.33 -9.88 64.99
CA THR A 1221 8.66 -10.07 64.41
C THR A 1221 9.74 -10.13 65.50
N THR A 1222 10.59 -11.14 65.46
CA THR A 1222 11.74 -11.24 66.37
C THR A 1222 12.94 -10.49 65.77
N LEU A 1223 13.29 -9.35 66.37
CA LEU A 1223 14.37 -8.47 65.93
C LEU A 1223 15.75 -8.90 66.43
N TYR A 1224 15.80 -9.60 67.56
CA TYR A 1224 17.02 -10.15 68.14
C TYR A 1224 16.72 -11.45 68.87
N SER A 1225 17.64 -12.42 68.80
CA SER A 1225 17.62 -13.59 69.66
C SER A 1225 19.01 -13.93 70.17
N GLY A 1226 19.13 -14.09 71.49
CA GLY A 1226 20.37 -14.44 72.17
C GLY A 1226 20.18 -15.58 73.14
N ASN A 1227 21.24 -16.32 73.45
CA ASN A 1227 21.21 -17.32 74.52
C ASN A 1227 21.62 -16.67 75.83
N ILE A 1228 20.94 -16.97 76.92
CA ILE A 1228 21.34 -16.63 78.30
C ILE A 1228 21.72 -17.93 79.02
N ILE A 1229 22.88 -17.96 79.66
CA ILE A 1229 23.33 -19.08 80.48
C ILE A 1229 23.20 -18.67 81.96
N LEU A 1230 22.25 -19.28 82.69
CA LEU A 1230 22.11 -19.10 84.14
C LEU A 1230 22.91 -20.18 84.90
N GLN A 1231 23.73 -19.76 85.88
CA GLN A 1231 24.59 -20.64 86.69
C GLN A 1231 24.02 -21.01 88.06
#